data_AF-A0AAJ1U1Q1-F1
#
_entry.id   AF-A0AAJ1U1Q1-F1
#
_cell.length_a   1.000
_cell.length_b   1.000
_cell.length_c   1.000
_cell.angle_alpha   90.00
_cell.angle_beta   90.00
_cell.angle_gamma   90.00
#
_symmetry.space_group_name_H-M   'P 1'
#
loop_
_entity.id
_entity.type
_entity.pdbx_description
1 polymer ?
#
loop_
_entity_poly.entity_id
_entity_poly.type
_entity_poly.pdbx_seq_one_letter_code
_entity_poly.pdbx_strand_id
1 'polypeptide(L)'
;MLLVRRTTRRAASYVATLALVASAAALVPSPAPAASVSTTTTTTSAPALPSGWTPRPADYPGTVTQRDLQIPMSDGTVLRGDLVLPGDADGVAVPGRFPVVVTITAYNKTASASTDLMGGGPEYLVQRGYAQLTVDARGTGSSQGSWAAFSARENTDAGEIIAWATSSERPWSNGSAAMRGPSYMGINQIFAAAQKPPGLKALFPQVPAADVYRDVVASGGQIDIGFIPLWLGLVTTTGVVPPAYGATDPAAALTTLFQHLSGALTFTAPLVLAAVLGGDPAYDGAFYRERSPIEVVDDVDVPTFLVGGQYDLFQRGTPLLFENLRSRGVPTKMIVGPWNHLEGSSGEDVADAGYGTLEELQLRWFDHYVRGVPDPGLDTDIAPMTYYEQNADTWRQANDWIGDNLTATTFRLSGPATAGGVRNGGLTTGAATAGTATVPPVPVAGLCTRSTDQWTAGLPTAVLADLPCWSDNRANDLAGVVYETDALAAPLRFQGPLNARLYTSTPSGDGLLSVAVSSVAPDGTVHRITGGWQTIAHRALDTGRSRYLDGQLVQPYHPFTREAKAPAAGSAVVPVDVEIFPTGAQVPAGHRLRVAVQAYDVPHLLPTVPDLPATLAPLTIHASEQYPSALTLPSVQRFATTTSTRLGADSTAAGATNTLGIQVTTTGFGRPSGTVRVAIDGRTLRDVPLVRGTATTTLPAGTAGNRTVTATYLGNDTSAPSQRTRTWVVRPPAVLATTTYVRMLDGATTRVGQGNRVGFSVVRADGTPAAGRVRVLVDGRRVAEVPLVKGLGTLALPAATRAGTRTVTASYIGQPTSRPSSRSTAWVVR
;
A
#
# COMPACT_ATOMS: atom_id res chain seq x y z
N MET A 1 56.94 32.45 -3.20
CA MET A 1 55.68 33.14 -3.54
C MET A 1 55.18 32.93 -5.00
N LEU A 2 55.87 32.14 -5.85
CA LEU A 2 55.37 31.77 -7.20
C LEU A 2 54.85 30.31 -7.33
N LEU A 3 55.02 29.46 -6.32
CA LEU A 3 54.55 28.06 -6.34
C LEU A 3 53.10 27.87 -5.85
N VAL A 4 52.56 28.83 -5.09
CA VAL A 4 51.19 28.78 -4.53
C VAL A 4 50.12 29.24 -5.53
N ARG A 5 50.51 29.94 -6.61
CA ARG A 5 49.59 30.40 -7.67
C ARG A 5 49.29 29.35 -8.75
N ARG A 6 50.05 28.25 -8.82
CA ARG A 6 49.86 27.19 -9.84
C ARG A 6 48.94 26.05 -9.37
N THR A 7 48.82 25.82 -8.07
CA THR A 7 47.91 24.82 -7.48
C THR A 7 46.47 25.30 -7.39
N THR A 8 46.25 26.61 -7.16
CA THR A 8 44.91 27.23 -7.10
C THR A 8 44.20 27.31 -8.46
N ARG A 9 44.95 27.43 -9.57
CA ARG A 9 44.36 27.40 -10.92
C ARG A 9 43.94 26.01 -11.40
N ARG A 10 44.56 24.93 -10.91
CA ARG A 10 44.16 23.56 -11.27
C ARG A 10 42.93 23.07 -10.49
N ALA A 11 42.76 23.49 -9.24
CA ALA A 11 41.56 23.18 -8.45
C ALA A 11 40.29 23.88 -9.01
N ALA A 12 40.42 25.12 -9.47
CA ALA A 12 39.31 25.85 -10.11
C ALA A 12 38.84 25.22 -11.43
N SER A 13 39.73 24.57 -12.19
CA SER A 13 39.36 23.91 -13.45
C SER A 13 38.59 22.59 -13.26
N TYR A 14 38.81 21.86 -12.16
CA TYR A 14 38.02 20.65 -11.86
C TYR A 14 36.60 20.99 -11.35
N VAL A 15 36.46 22.07 -10.56
CA VAL A 15 35.14 22.57 -10.10
C VAL A 15 34.31 23.09 -11.27
N ALA A 16 34.92 23.77 -12.25
CA ALA A 16 34.23 24.22 -13.45
C ALA A 16 33.77 23.06 -14.36
N THR A 17 34.48 21.93 -14.39
CA THR A 17 34.11 20.79 -15.24
C THR A 17 32.98 19.95 -14.63
N LEU A 18 32.86 19.89 -13.30
CA LEU A 18 31.71 19.30 -12.61
C LEU A 18 30.44 20.17 -12.72
N ALA A 19 30.58 21.50 -12.76
CA ALA A 19 29.45 22.40 -13.02
C ALA A 19 28.94 22.32 -14.47
N LEU A 20 29.80 21.96 -15.44
CA LEU A 20 29.45 21.89 -16.86
C LEU A 20 28.65 20.65 -17.27
N VAL A 21 28.69 19.56 -16.49
CA VAL A 21 27.81 18.39 -16.73
C VAL A 21 26.40 18.62 -16.18
N ALA A 22 26.25 19.48 -15.16
CA ALA A 22 24.95 19.87 -14.60
C ALA A 22 24.21 20.96 -15.42
N SER A 23 24.90 21.64 -16.34
CA SER A 23 24.35 22.83 -17.03
C SER A 23 23.85 22.58 -18.46
N ALA A 24 23.94 21.35 -18.99
CA ALA A 24 23.56 21.07 -20.38
C ALA A 24 22.08 20.72 -20.59
N ALA A 25 21.27 20.61 -19.53
CA ALA A 25 19.84 20.27 -19.62
C ALA A 25 18.90 21.50 -19.63
N ALA A 26 19.41 22.70 -19.40
CA ALA A 26 18.60 23.91 -19.27
C ALA A 26 18.82 24.86 -20.44
N LEU A 27 18.30 24.52 -21.64
CA LEU A 27 18.00 25.44 -22.75
C LEU A 27 17.45 24.63 -23.95
N VAL A 28 16.19 24.21 -23.88
CA VAL A 28 15.44 23.81 -25.08
C VAL A 28 14.14 24.61 -25.10
N PRO A 29 13.86 25.41 -26.14
CA PRO A 29 12.59 26.13 -26.26
C PRO A 29 11.44 25.13 -26.46
N SER A 30 10.32 25.36 -25.77
CA SER A 30 9.11 24.54 -25.82
C SER A 30 8.66 24.25 -27.27
N PRO A 31 8.44 22.99 -27.66
CA PRO A 31 7.65 22.70 -28.85
C PRO A 31 6.15 22.85 -28.53
N ALA A 32 5.43 23.40 -29.52
CA ALA A 32 3.98 23.58 -29.52
C ALA A 32 3.22 22.25 -29.27
N PRO A 33 1.98 22.29 -28.75
CA PRO A 33 1.29 21.11 -28.23
C PRO A 33 0.96 20.12 -29.36
N ALA A 34 1.51 18.91 -29.26
CA ALA A 34 1.10 17.78 -30.08
C ALA A 34 -0.11 17.09 -29.44
N ALA A 35 -1.11 16.78 -30.26
CA ALA A 35 -2.41 16.26 -29.87
C ALA A 35 -2.31 14.98 -29.02
N SER A 36 -3.00 15.00 -27.88
CA SER A 36 -3.16 13.87 -26.98
C SER A 36 -3.95 12.73 -27.63
N VAL A 37 -3.33 11.55 -27.72
CA VAL A 37 -4.07 10.30 -27.97
C VAL A 37 -4.57 9.80 -26.62
N SER A 38 -5.87 9.99 -26.35
CA SER A 38 -6.53 9.47 -25.16
C SER A 38 -6.59 7.94 -25.23
N THR A 39 -5.78 7.26 -24.41
CA THR A 39 -6.08 5.90 -23.98
C THR A 39 -7.16 5.97 -22.92
N THR A 40 -8.34 5.47 -23.26
CA THR A 40 -9.52 5.45 -22.40
C THR A 40 -9.35 4.38 -21.31
N THR A 41 -8.77 4.76 -20.17
CA THR A 41 -8.88 3.96 -18.94
C THR A 41 -10.32 4.11 -18.43
N THR A 42 -10.98 2.98 -18.22
CA THR A 42 -12.37 2.91 -17.78
C THR A 42 -12.44 3.44 -16.35
N THR A 43 -12.95 4.66 -16.16
CA THR A 43 -13.15 5.27 -14.85
C THR A 43 -14.28 4.53 -14.14
N THR A 44 -13.92 3.60 -13.26
CA THR A 44 -14.85 3.09 -12.24
C THR A 44 -15.21 4.26 -11.34
N SER A 45 -16.49 4.58 -11.21
CA SER A 45 -16.99 5.59 -10.26
C SER A 45 -16.39 5.35 -8.87
N ALA A 46 -15.86 6.39 -8.23
CA ALA A 46 -15.35 6.33 -6.87
C ALA A 46 -16.37 5.63 -5.95
N PRO A 47 -15.96 4.65 -5.12
CA PRO A 47 -16.86 4.02 -4.17
C PRO A 47 -17.48 5.08 -3.25
N ALA A 48 -18.77 4.92 -2.94
CA ALA A 48 -19.46 5.81 -2.01
C ALA A 48 -18.72 5.83 -0.66
N LEU A 49 -18.54 7.03 -0.10
CA LEU A 49 -17.86 7.24 1.18
C LEU A 49 -18.47 6.36 2.28
N PRO A 50 -17.65 5.73 3.14
CA PRO A 50 -18.13 5.00 4.30
C PRO A 50 -19.06 5.89 5.15
N SER A 51 -20.10 5.31 5.73
CA SER A 51 -21.26 5.95 6.41
C SER A 51 -22.20 6.81 5.56
N GLY A 52 -21.89 7.09 4.28
CA GLY A 52 -22.67 8.01 3.46
C GLY A 52 -22.48 9.47 3.86
N TRP A 53 -21.36 9.81 4.51
CA TRP A 53 -20.96 11.20 4.70
C TRP A 53 -20.90 11.90 3.34
N THR A 54 -21.41 13.13 3.28
CA THR A 54 -21.35 13.96 2.08
C THR A 54 -20.83 15.34 2.46
N PRO A 55 -19.97 15.96 1.64
CA PRO A 55 -19.52 17.32 1.91
C PRO A 55 -20.73 18.25 1.94
N ARG A 56 -20.77 19.16 2.92
CA ARG A 56 -21.81 20.19 2.95
C ARG A 56 -21.71 21.08 1.69
N PRO A 57 -22.84 21.62 1.20
CA PRO A 57 -22.85 22.49 0.03
C PRO A 57 -22.04 23.76 0.28
N ALA A 58 -21.66 24.45 -0.80
CA ALA A 58 -21.16 25.82 -0.70
C ALA A 58 -22.24 26.72 -0.08
N ASP A 59 -21.86 27.47 0.95
CA ASP A 59 -22.69 28.49 1.58
C ASP A 59 -22.63 29.81 0.81
N TYR A 60 -21.55 30.03 0.05
CA TYR A 60 -21.24 31.27 -0.66
C TYR A 60 -20.88 30.98 -2.12
N PRO A 61 -21.38 31.78 -3.09
CA PRO A 61 -21.18 31.52 -4.51
C PRO A 61 -19.78 31.90 -5.03
N GLY A 62 -19.01 32.71 -4.30
CA GLY A 62 -17.73 33.23 -4.77
C GLY A 62 -16.71 33.43 -3.65
N THR A 63 -15.58 34.02 -4.02
CA THR A 63 -14.49 34.39 -3.10
C THR A 63 -13.97 35.78 -3.45
N VAL A 64 -13.38 36.46 -2.46
CA VAL A 64 -12.74 37.78 -2.63
C VAL A 64 -11.37 37.77 -1.96
N THR A 65 -10.35 38.17 -2.71
CA THR A 65 -8.96 38.18 -2.23
C THR A 65 -8.50 39.59 -1.86
N GLN A 66 -8.06 39.76 -0.61
CA GLN A 66 -7.30 40.91 -0.13
C GLN A 66 -5.82 40.56 -0.14
N ARG A 67 -5.02 41.26 -0.95
CA ARG A 67 -3.59 40.96 -1.12
C ARG A 67 -2.71 41.75 -0.17
N ASP A 68 -1.56 41.16 0.18
CA ASP A 68 -0.47 41.80 0.94
C ASP A 68 -0.89 42.46 2.26
N LEU A 69 -1.78 41.81 3.01
CA LEU A 69 -2.08 42.21 4.38
C LEU A 69 -0.79 42.24 5.20
N GLN A 70 -0.64 43.31 5.98
CA GLN A 70 0.50 43.50 6.86
C GLN A 70 0.29 42.73 8.16
N ILE A 71 1.25 41.87 8.50
CA ILE A 71 1.25 41.08 9.73
C ILE A 71 2.51 41.47 10.51
N PRO A 72 2.43 42.45 11.44
CA PRO A 72 3.58 42.86 12.22
C PRO A 72 3.93 41.79 13.26
N MET A 73 5.18 41.36 13.25
CA MET A 73 5.74 40.42 14.22
C MET A 73 6.23 41.15 15.48
N SER A 74 6.50 40.41 16.55
CA SER A 74 6.97 40.97 17.83
C SER A 74 8.31 41.73 17.74
N ASP A 75 9.14 41.42 16.75
CA ASP A 75 10.43 42.09 16.50
C ASP A 75 10.32 43.31 15.56
N GLY A 76 9.11 43.68 15.15
CA GLY A 76 8.84 44.78 14.22
C GLY A 76 8.98 44.42 12.75
N THR A 77 9.38 43.19 12.41
CA THR A 77 9.37 42.71 11.02
C THR A 77 7.94 42.57 10.53
N VAL A 78 7.65 43.02 9.32
CA VAL A 78 6.32 42.90 8.74
C VAL A 78 6.29 41.76 7.72
N LEU A 79 5.49 40.74 8.01
CA LEU A 79 5.17 39.69 7.06
C LEU A 79 3.97 40.07 6.20
N ARG A 80 3.83 39.44 5.04
CA ARG A 80 2.77 39.68 4.06
C ARG A 80 1.92 38.44 3.84
N GLY A 81 0.61 38.61 3.89
CA GLY A 81 -0.33 37.53 3.61
C GLY A 81 -1.46 37.93 2.66
N ASP A 82 -1.93 36.98 1.87
CA ASP A 82 -3.13 37.12 1.04
C ASP A 82 -4.30 36.44 1.76
N LEU A 83 -5.38 37.19 1.97
CA LEU A 83 -6.59 36.73 2.65
C LEU A 83 -7.72 36.54 1.63
N VAL A 84 -8.21 35.32 1.52
CA VAL A 84 -9.37 34.96 0.71
C VAL A 84 -10.58 34.82 1.61
N LEU A 85 -11.62 35.61 1.35
CA LEU A 85 -12.86 35.66 2.11
C LEU A 85 -14.05 35.15 1.28
N PRO A 86 -15.12 34.66 1.93
CA PRO A 86 -16.35 34.32 1.24
C PRO A 86 -16.92 35.54 0.50
N GLY A 87 -17.28 35.35 -0.77
CA GLY A 87 -17.82 36.38 -1.64
C GLY A 87 -19.24 36.08 -2.11
N ASP A 88 -20.02 37.11 -2.37
CA ASP A 88 -21.31 37.00 -3.05
C ASP A 88 -21.14 36.85 -4.57
N ALA A 89 -22.26 36.75 -5.30
CA ALA A 89 -22.26 36.56 -6.74
C ALA A 89 -21.69 37.76 -7.53
N ASP A 90 -21.63 38.94 -6.89
CA ASP A 90 -21.13 40.18 -7.48
C ASP A 90 -19.63 40.40 -7.17
N GLY A 91 -18.98 39.44 -6.49
CA GLY A 91 -17.56 39.52 -6.13
C GLY A 91 -17.29 40.45 -4.95
N VAL A 92 -18.27 40.68 -4.08
CA VAL A 92 -18.13 41.48 -2.85
C VAL A 92 -17.99 40.55 -1.65
N ALA A 93 -17.07 40.88 -0.74
CA ALA A 93 -16.83 40.09 0.46
C ALA A 93 -18.07 40.12 1.37
N VAL A 94 -18.56 38.94 1.76
CA VAL A 94 -19.74 38.83 2.61
C VAL A 94 -19.37 39.20 4.05
N PRO A 95 -20.11 40.11 4.71
CA PRO A 95 -19.88 40.42 6.12
C PRO A 95 -20.06 39.18 7.00
N GLY A 96 -19.08 38.88 7.86
CA GLY A 96 -19.13 37.73 8.74
C GLY A 96 -17.82 37.50 9.47
N ARG A 97 -17.85 36.60 10.46
CA ARG A 97 -16.68 36.09 11.17
C ARG A 97 -16.53 34.60 10.87
N PHE A 98 -15.38 34.21 10.37
CA PHE A 98 -15.11 32.88 9.85
C PHE A 98 -13.93 32.23 10.60
N PRO A 99 -13.92 30.89 10.74
CA PRO A 99 -12.69 30.18 11.08
C PRO A 99 -11.65 30.37 9.98
N VAL A 100 -10.39 30.47 10.37
CA VAL A 100 -9.29 30.84 9.47
C VAL A 100 -8.41 29.63 9.16
N VAL A 101 -8.25 29.31 7.89
CA VAL A 101 -7.30 28.30 7.43
C VAL A 101 -6.02 29.01 7.03
N VAL A 102 -4.92 28.70 7.72
CA VAL A 102 -3.63 29.38 7.54
C VAL A 102 -2.63 28.46 6.81
N THR A 103 -1.93 29.02 5.84
CA THR A 103 -0.82 28.37 5.14
C THR A 103 0.38 29.31 5.16
N ILE A 104 1.54 28.85 5.63
CA ILE A 104 2.78 29.64 5.65
C ILE A 104 3.75 29.03 4.63
N THR A 105 4.13 29.79 3.61
CA THR A 105 4.94 29.30 2.47
C THR A 105 6.28 30.03 2.35
N ALA A 106 7.33 29.32 1.95
CA ALA A 106 8.61 29.89 1.57
C ALA A 106 8.76 30.05 0.04
N TYR A 107 7.70 29.76 -0.73
CA TYR A 107 7.77 29.63 -2.19
C TYR A 107 7.20 30.81 -2.97
N ASN A 108 7.01 31.96 -2.30
CA ASN A 108 6.35 33.15 -2.82
C ASN A 108 4.87 32.90 -3.16
N LYS A 109 3.97 33.33 -2.26
CA LYS A 109 2.51 33.17 -2.37
C LYS A 109 1.93 33.65 -3.70
N THR A 110 2.52 34.69 -4.31
CA THR A 110 2.05 35.24 -5.59
C THR A 110 2.44 34.35 -6.76
N ALA A 111 3.64 33.76 -6.72
CA ALA A 111 4.11 32.83 -7.74
C ALA A 111 3.42 31.45 -7.63
N SER A 112 3.01 31.05 -6.42
CA SER A 112 2.36 29.76 -6.15
C SER A 112 0.83 29.80 -6.12
N ALA A 113 0.19 30.97 -6.29
CA ALA A 113 -1.25 31.18 -6.08
C ALA A 113 -2.20 30.32 -6.96
N SER A 114 -1.69 29.60 -7.95
CA SER A 114 -2.47 28.86 -8.95
C SER A 114 -2.04 27.39 -9.11
N THR A 115 -1.28 26.85 -8.15
CA THR A 115 -0.78 25.47 -8.22
C THR A 115 -1.45 24.58 -7.18
N ASP A 116 -1.84 23.35 -7.58
CA ASP A 116 -2.35 22.33 -6.65
C ASP A 116 -1.32 21.95 -5.58
N LEU A 117 -0.04 22.28 -5.83
CA LEU A 117 1.09 22.16 -4.89
C LEU A 117 0.96 23.06 -3.65
N MET A 118 -0.10 23.87 -3.52
CA MET A 118 -0.51 24.54 -2.29
C MET A 118 -1.42 23.67 -1.40
N GLY A 119 -1.61 22.39 -1.75
CA GLY A 119 -2.44 21.43 -1.04
C GLY A 119 -3.95 21.66 -1.25
N GLY A 120 -4.34 22.02 -2.48
CA GLY A 120 -5.70 22.35 -2.92
C GLY A 120 -5.97 23.85 -3.13
N GLY A 121 -7.04 24.22 -3.82
CA GLY A 121 -7.46 25.62 -3.96
C GLY A 121 -8.07 26.21 -2.68
N PRO A 122 -7.95 27.52 -2.41
CA PRO A 122 -8.65 28.16 -1.28
C PRO A 122 -10.18 28.18 -1.47
N GLU A 123 -10.67 28.12 -2.71
CA GLU A 123 -12.08 28.33 -3.04
C GLU A 123 -12.99 27.29 -2.38
N TYR A 124 -12.59 26.03 -2.35
CA TYR A 124 -13.43 24.94 -1.87
C TYR A 124 -13.86 25.12 -0.41
N LEU A 125 -12.90 25.49 0.45
CA LEU A 125 -13.15 25.75 1.87
C LEU A 125 -13.78 27.14 2.08
N VAL A 126 -13.34 28.16 1.33
CA VAL A 126 -13.84 29.53 1.49
C VAL A 126 -15.30 29.66 1.07
N GLN A 127 -15.72 29.06 -0.03
CA GLN A 127 -17.14 29.00 -0.43
C GLN A 127 -18.00 28.24 0.59
N ARG A 128 -17.38 27.48 1.48
CA ARG A 128 -17.97 26.78 2.62
C ARG A 128 -17.77 27.57 3.92
N GLY A 129 -17.51 28.87 3.85
CA GLY A 129 -17.48 29.78 4.99
C GLY A 129 -16.23 29.68 5.86
N TYR A 130 -15.10 29.27 5.31
CA TYR A 130 -13.81 29.55 5.92
C TYR A 130 -13.24 30.87 5.37
N ALA A 131 -12.35 31.51 6.10
CA ALA A 131 -11.38 32.44 5.53
C ALA A 131 -10.07 31.68 5.28
N GLN A 132 -9.34 31.98 4.22
CA GLN A 132 -8.00 31.43 4.00
C GLN A 132 -6.95 32.52 4.00
N LEU A 133 -5.90 32.37 4.82
CA LEU A 133 -4.77 33.28 4.89
C LEU A 133 -3.49 32.56 4.48
N THR A 134 -2.90 32.97 3.36
CA THR A 134 -1.60 32.46 2.89
C THR A 134 -0.52 33.49 3.14
N VAL A 135 0.48 33.16 3.96
CA VAL A 135 1.52 34.08 4.42
C VAL A 135 2.87 33.68 3.83
N ASP A 136 3.61 34.65 3.29
CA ASP A 136 5.02 34.44 2.95
C ASP A 136 5.83 34.38 4.25
N ALA A 137 6.65 33.33 4.40
CA ALA A 137 7.58 33.19 5.51
C ALA A 137 8.58 34.36 5.54
N ARG A 138 9.18 34.63 6.71
CA ARG A 138 10.18 35.69 6.89
C ARG A 138 11.26 35.62 5.82
N GLY A 139 11.56 36.76 5.20
CA GLY A 139 12.59 36.91 4.17
C GLY A 139 12.31 36.15 2.87
N THR A 140 11.05 35.84 2.59
CA THR A 140 10.61 35.21 1.34
C THR A 140 9.44 35.99 0.73
N GLY A 141 9.22 35.83 -0.58
CA GLY A 141 8.11 36.45 -1.30
C GLY A 141 8.01 37.96 -1.07
N SER A 142 6.89 38.42 -0.49
CA SER A 142 6.68 39.82 -0.14
C SER A 142 7.00 40.14 1.33
N SER A 143 7.33 39.16 2.16
CA SER A 143 7.63 39.39 3.58
C SER A 143 9.01 39.99 3.80
N GLN A 144 9.14 40.86 4.80
CA GLN A 144 10.44 41.44 5.18
C GLN A 144 11.33 40.43 5.92
N GLY A 145 12.59 40.82 6.12
CA GLY A 145 13.55 40.12 6.96
C GLY A 145 14.51 39.21 6.18
N SER A 146 15.24 38.37 6.90
CA SER A 146 16.19 37.41 6.32
C SER A 146 15.70 36.00 6.59
N TRP A 147 15.70 35.17 5.54
CA TRP A 147 15.26 33.79 5.63
C TRP A 147 16.38 32.89 6.16
N ALA A 148 16.03 32.05 7.13
CA ALA A 148 16.84 30.97 7.64
C ALA A 148 15.90 29.83 8.04
N ALA A 149 15.76 28.85 7.13
CA ALA A 149 14.74 27.82 7.19
C ALA A 149 14.57 27.21 8.59
N PHE A 150 13.34 27.27 9.11
CA PHE A 150 12.91 26.69 10.38
C PHE A 150 13.76 27.12 11.58
N SER A 151 14.36 28.30 11.52
CA SER A 151 15.06 28.89 12.66
C SER A 151 14.10 29.13 13.82
N ALA A 152 14.64 29.24 15.04
CA ALA A 152 13.84 29.58 16.22
C ALA A 152 12.99 30.85 16.04
N ARG A 153 13.50 31.86 15.31
CA ARG A 153 12.73 33.08 15.00
C ARG A 153 11.55 32.79 14.08
N GLU A 154 11.77 32.01 13.02
CA GLU A 154 10.69 31.64 12.11
C GLU A 154 9.62 30.77 12.81
N ASN A 155 10.04 29.86 13.70
CA ASN A 155 9.12 29.06 14.49
C ASN A 155 8.27 29.93 15.44
N THR A 156 8.86 31.01 15.97
CA THR A 156 8.13 32.03 16.76
C THR A 156 7.14 32.80 15.87
N ASP A 157 7.57 33.24 14.68
CA ASP A 157 6.69 33.91 13.70
C ASP A 157 5.47 33.04 13.37
N ALA A 158 5.65 31.74 13.22
CA ALA A 158 4.57 30.81 12.89
C ALA A 158 3.45 30.82 13.95
N GLY A 159 3.80 30.86 15.25
CA GLY A 159 2.82 31.04 16.33
C GLY A 159 2.18 32.43 16.35
N GLU A 160 2.97 33.48 16.12
CA GLU A 160 2.50 34.89 16.08
C GLU A 160 1.52 35.13 14.94
N ILE A 161 1.74 34.51 13.77
CA ILE A 161 0.81 34.57 12.63
C ILE A 161 -0.56 34.01 13.02
N ILE A 162 -0.60 32.87 13.72
CA ILE A 162 -1.87 32.27 14.15
C ILE A 162 -2.56 33.14 15.20
N ALA A 163 -1.82 33.67 16.18
CA ALA A 163 -2.36 34.60 17.18
C ALA A 163 -2.92 35.88 16.53
N TRP A 164 -2.23 36.41 15.51
CA TRP A 164 -2.72 37.56 14.73
C TRP A 164 -3.99 37.23 13.95
N ALA A 165 -4.03 36.08 13.27
CA ALA A 165 -5.16 35.64 12.46
C ALA A 165 -6.43 35.34 13.30
N THR A 166 -6.25 34.91 14.55
CA THR A 166 -7.33 34.60 15.49
C THR A 166 -7.71 35.77 16.41
N SER A 167 -7.00 36.90 16.32
CA SER A 167 -7.31 38.08 17.13
C SER A 167 -8.71 38.64 16.84
N SER A 168 -9.41 39.07 17.89
CA SER A 168 -10.71 39.73 17.78
C SER A 168 -10.66 41.06 17.00
N GLU A 169 -9.48 41.66 16.88
CA GLU A 169 -9.23 42.85 16.05
C GLU A 169 -9.37 42.58 14.55
N ARG A 170 -9.31 41.30 14.13
CA ARG A 170 -9.61 40.91 12.76
C ARG A 170 -11.13 40.80 12.63
N PRO A 171 -11.82 41.70 11.92
CA PRO A 171 -13.29 41.71 11.88
C PRO A 171 -13.88 40.49 11.16
N TRP A 172 -13.07 39.81 10.35
CA TRP A 172 -13.42 38.60 9.59
C TRP A 172 -13.12 37.29 10.33
N SER A 173 -12.42 37.32 11.46
CA SER A 173 -12.04 36.11 12.21
C SER A 173 -13.05 35.78 13.30
N ASN A 174 -13.37 34.51 13.48
CA ASN A 174 -14.14 34.03 14.63
C ASN A 174 -13.29 33.58 15.82
N GLY A 175 -11.96 33.75 15.74
CA GLY A 175 -11.02 33.34 16.80
C GLY A 175 -10.58 31.88 16.77
N SER A 176 -10.97 31.11 15.76
CA SER A 176 -10.50 29.74 15.55
C SER A 176 -9.71 29.62 14.25
N ALA A 177 -8.68 28.79 14.27
CA ALA A 177 -7.82 28.54 13.13
C ALA A 177 -7.49 27.05 12.94
N ALA A 178 -7.19 26.70 11.70
CA ALA A 178 -6.51 25.47 11.32
C ALA A 178 -5.35 25.77 10.38
N MET A 179 -4.46 24.81 10.21
CA MET A 179 -3.39 24.90 9.21
C MET A 179 -3.48 23.78 8.19
N ARG A 180 -3.03 24.06 6.96
CA ARG A 180 -2.85 23.08 5.89
C ARG A 180 -1.73 23.47 4.95
N GLY A 181 -1.25 22.46 4.22
CA GLY A 181 -0.34 22.62 3.10
C GLY A 181 0.73 21.52 3.08
N PRO A 182 1.39 21.34 1.93
CA PRO A 182 2.41 20.32 1.76
C PRO A 182 3.84 20.78 2.09
N SER A 183 4.73 19.80 2.28
CA SER A 183 6.18 20.01 2.34
C SER A 183 6.57 21.05 3.39
N TYR A 184 7.21 22.16 3.03
CA TYR A 184 7.52 23.27 3.94
C TYR A 184 6.31 23.79 4.72
N MET A 185 5.17 23.92 4.03
CA MET A 185 3.90 24.35 4.61
C MET A 185 3.28 23.27 5.51
N GLY A 186 3.70 22.00 5.37
CA GLY A 186 3.37 20.91 6.28
C GLY A 186 4.25 20.92 7.52
N ILE A 187 5.56 21.08 7.32
CA ILE A 187 6.59 21.08 8.37
C ILE A 187 6.33 22.19 9.39
N ASN A 188 6.08 23.42 8.93
CA ASN A 188 5.88 24.56 9.85
C ASN A 188 4.57 24.49 10.66
N GLN A 189 3.62 23.62 10.31
CA GLN A 189 2.41 23.39 11.12
C GLN A 189 2.77 22.80 12.49
N ILE A 190 3.74 21.87 12.51
CA ILE A 190 4.20 21.23 13.75
C ILE A 190 4.90 22.26 14.64
N PHE A 191 5.77 23.10 14.06
CA PHE A 191 6.42 24.19 14.78
C PHE A 191 5.41 25.23 15.29
N ALA A 192 4.44 25.64 14.47
CA ALA A 192 3.40 26.56 14.87
C ALA A 192 2.57 26.02 16.04
N ALA A 193 2.16 24.74 15.97
CA ALA A 193 1.37 24.10 17.01
C ALA A 193 2.15 23.92 18.32
N ALA A 194 3.46 23.65 18.25
CA ALA A 194 4.31 23.57 19.44
C ALA A 194 4.41 24.90 20.20
N GLN A 195 4.19 26.05 19.54
CA GLN A 195 4.07 27.35 20.21
C GLN A 195 2.75 27.53 21.00
N LYS A 196 1.79 26.60 20.83
CA LYS A 196 0.46 26.61 21.44
C LYS A 196 -0.28 27.96 21.27
N PRO A 197 -0.34 28.52 20.05
CA PRO A 197 -0.98 29.82 19.84
C PRO A 197 -2.48 29.73 20.13
N PRO A 198 -3.09 30.81 20.65
CA PRO A 198 -4.52 30.83 20.90
C PRO A 198 -5.30 30.60 19.59
N GLY A 199 -6.37 29.82 19.69
CA GLY A 199 -7.30 29.61 18.59
C GLY A 199 -6.92 28.52 17.58
N LEU A 200 -5.70 27.96 17.58
CA LEU A 200 -5.36 26.81 16.73
C LEU A 200 -6.09 25.55 17.17
N LYS A 201 -6.81 24.88 16.25
CA LYS A 201 -7.67 23.73 16.57
C LYS A 201 -7.35 22.45 15.80
N ALA A 202 -6.71 22.53 14.64
CA ALA A 202 -6.41 21.35 13.83
C ALA A 202 -5.30 21.62 12.81
N LEU A 203 -4.57 20.56 12.44
CA LEU A 203 -3.54 20.56 11.41
C LEU A 203 -3.88 19.56 10.29
N PHE A 204 -3.46 19.88 9.07
CA PHE A 204 -3.52 18.99 7.91
C PHE A 204 -2.19 19.07 7.12
N PRO A 205 -1.09 18.56 7.70
CA PRO A 205 0.21 18.52 7.03
C PRO A 205 0.25 17.43 5.95
N GLN A 206 0.65 17.82 4.74
CA GLN A 206 0.90 16.90 3.63
C GLN A 206 2.42 16.77 3.44
N VAL A 207 2.90 15.54 3.29
CA VAL A 207 4.33 15.17 3.19
C VAL A 207 5.25 15.98 4.11
N PRO A 208 5.05 15.99 5.46
CA PRO A 208 5.94 16.68 6.37
C PRO A 208 7.18 15.86 6.75
N ALA A 209 8.32 16.55 6.92
CA ALA A 209 9.52 16.02 7.56
C ALA A 209 9.35 15.87 9.08
N ALA A 210 10.15 15.01 9.69
CA ALA A 210 10.28 14.91 11.15
C ALA A 210 11.69 15.23 11.64
N ASP A 211 12.71 14.66 11.00
CA ASP A 211 14.11 14.88 11.32
C ASP A 211 14.82 15.35 10.05
N VAL A 212 14.98 16.65 9.87
CA VAL A 212 15.46 17.21 8.60
C VAL A 212 16.86 16.71 8.24
N TYR A 213 17.69 16.37 9.23
CA TYR A 213 19.03 15.83 8.96
C TYR A 213 18.94 14.44 8.33
N ARG A 214 18.21 13.54 8.98
CA ARG A 214 18.12 12.12 8.58
C ARG A 214 17.13 11.88 7.46
N ASP A 215 16.14 12.74 7.30
CA ASP A 215 15.13 12.59 6.27
C ASP A 215 15.66 13.06 4.92
N VAL A 216 16.40 14.18 4.84
CA VAL A 216 16.70 14.78 3.52
C VAL A 216 18.03 15.53 3.41
N VAL A 217 18.71 15.93 4.49
CA VAL A 217 19.98 16.66 4.35
C VAL A 217 21.16 15.72 4.20
N ALA A 218 21.21 14.68 5.03
CA ALA A 218 22.33 13.77 5.05
C ALA A 218 21.97 12.33 5.43
N SER A 219 21.01 11.76 4.70
CA SER A 219 20.59 10.36 4.83
C SER A 219 21.80 9.44 4.78
N GLY A 220 22.03 8.65 5.85
CA GLY A 220 23.19 7.75 5.94
C GLY A 220 24.56 8.41 6.17
N GLY A 221 24.62 9.73 6.39
CA GLY A 221 25.85 10.47 6.69
C GLY A 221 26.63 10.97 5.47
N GLN A 222 26.01 11.02 4.29
CA GLN A 222 26.51 11.77 3.11
C GLN A 222 25.55 12.89 2.77
N ILE A 223 25.99 13.92 2.07
CA ILE A 223 25.16 15.10 1.79
C ILE A 223 24.22 14.80 0.63
N ASP A 224 22.94 15.15 0.80
CA ASP A 224 21.98 15.15 -0.30
C ASP A 224 22.33 16.27 -1.29
N ILE A 225 22.59 15.88 -2.54
CA ILE A 225 22.91 16.80 -3.65
C ILE A 225 21.86 16.79 -4.75
N GLY A 226 20.77 16.04 -4.57
CA GLY A 226 19.63 15.98 -5.47
C GLY A 226 18.58 17.01 -5.08
N PHE A 227 18.08 16.91 -3.86
CA PHE A 227 17.00 17.74 -3.34
C PHE A 227 17.49 19.04 -2.69
N ILE A 228 18.50 19.00 -1.82
CA ILE A 228 18.88 20.19 -1.02
C ILE A 228 19.29 21.38 -1.90
N PRO A 229 20.18 21.23 -2.90
CA PRO A 229 20.51 22.33 -3.79
C PRO A 229 19.30 22.80 -4.62
N LEU A 230 18.46 21.88 -5.06
CA LEU A 230 17.25 22.16 -5.82
C LEU A 230 16.28 23.04 -5.02
N TRP A 231 15.98 22.63 -3.79
CA TRP A 231 15.06 23.35 -2.89
C TRP A 231 15.61 24.72 -2.48
N LEU A 232 16.87 24.81 -2.08
CA LEU A 232 17.51 26.08 -1.73
C LEU A 232 17.55 27.04 -2.93
N GLY A 233 17.80 26.51 -4.13
CA GLY A 233 17.70 27.25 -5.38
C GLY A 233 16.30 27.80 -5.60
N LEU A 234 15.26 26.97 -5.47
CA LEU A 234 13.86 27.37 -5.62
C LEU A 234 13.47 28.52 -4.67
N VAL A 235 13.76 28.40 -3.37
CA VAL A 235 13.43 29.44 -2.38
C VAL A 235 14.20 30.73 -2.68
N THR A 236 15.49 30.62 -3.02
CA THR A 236 16.31 31.81 -3.34
C THR A 236 15.79 32.51 -4.61
N THR A 237 15.48 31.77 -5.66
CA THR A 237 14.98 32.32 -6.93
C THR A 237 13.60 32.94 -6.79
N THR A 238 12.69 32.32 -6.04
CA THR A 238 11.36 32.88 -5.79
C THR A 238 11.39 34.07 -4.81
N GLY A 239 12.35 34.10 -3.90
CA GLY A 239 12.58 35.23 -2.98
C GLY A 239 13.10 36.49 -3.65
N VAL A 240 13.75 36.41 -4.82
CA VAL A 240 14.23 37.59 -5.57
C VAL A 240 13.20 38.15 -6.56
N VAL A 241 12.01 37.54 -6.66
CA VAL A 241 10.87 38.13 -7.37
C VAL A 241 10.44 39.40 -6.63
N PRO A 242 10.24 40.54 -7.31
CA PRO A 242 9.83 41.78 -6.65
C PRO A 242 8.56 41.60 -5.81
N PRO A 243 8.52 42.13 -4.56
CA PRO A 243 7.33 42.09 -3.72
C PRO A 243 6.11 42.66 -4.43
N ALA A 244 4.93 42.05 -4.22
CA ALA A 244 3.71 42.42 -4.95
C ALA A 244 3.24 43.86 -4.66
N TYR A 245 3.50 44.39 -3.47
CA TYR A 245 3.26 45.80 -3.11
C TYR A 245 4.28 46.79 -3.73
N GLY A 246 5.25 46.33 -4.53
CA GLY A 246 6.28 47.18 -5.13
C GLY A 246 5.73 48.24 -6.08
N ALA A 247 4.55 48.03 -6.66
CA ALA A 247 3.86 49.06 -7.43
C ALA A 247 3.35 50.23 -6.58
N THR A 248 2.99 49.96 -5.32
CA THR A 248 2.44 50.96 -4.38
C THR A 248 3.49 51.56 -3.45
N ASP A 249 4.54 50.80 -3.12
CA ASP A 249 5.67 51.25 -2.29
C ASP A 249 7.00 50.69 -2.83
N PRO A 250 7.57 51.34 -3.86
CA PRO A 250 8.81 50.88 -4.50
C PRO A 250 10.02 50.91 -3.56
N ALA A 251 10.07 51.87 -2.63
CA ALA A 251 11.20 52.02 -1.72
C ALA A 251 11.25 50.87 -0.71
N ALA A 252 10.12 50.53 -0.07
CA ALA A 252 10.05 49.39 0.83
C ALA A 252 10.28 48.06 0.09
N ALA A 253 9.78 47.91 -1.14
CA ALA A 253 10.00 46.70 -1.93
C ALA A 253 11.48 46.50 -2.29
N LEU A 254 12.20 47.58 -2.60
CA LEU A 254 13.65 47.53 -2.83
C LEU A 254 14.42 47.14 -1.56
N THR A 255 14.02 47.67 -0.39
CA THR A 255 14.60 47.25 0.90
C THR A 255 14.40 45.76 1.16
N THR A 256 13.19 45.24 0.97
CA THR A 256 12.89 43.81 1.12
C THR A 256 13.74 42.95 0.19
N LEU A 257 13.87 43.34 -1.09
CA LEU A 257 14.72 42.61 -2.04
C LEU A 257 16.20 42.60 -1.62
N PHE A 258 16.73 43.71 -1.09
CA PHE A 258 18.08 43.75 -0.54
C PHE A 258 18.23 42.83 0.68
N GLN A 259 17.23 42.76 1.56
CA GLN A 259 17.22 41.82 2.68
C GLN A 259 17.29 40.37 2.19
N HIS A 260 16.51 40.00 1.18
CA HIS A 260 16.51 38.64 0.61
C HIS A 260 17.85 38.26 -0.01
N LEU A 261 18.43 39.16 -0.82
CA LEU A 261 19.77 38.97 -1.38
C LEU A 261 20.84 38.83 -0.30
N SER A 262 20.74 39.63 0.78
CA SER A 262 21.66 39.52 1.91
C SER A 262 21.49 38.20 2.68
N GLY A 263 20.25 37.71 2.83
CA GLY A 263 19.93 36.42 3.43
C GLY A 263 20.56 35.25 2.65
N ALA A 264 20.41 35.25 1.32
CA ALA A 264 21.02 34.23 0.46
C ALA A 264 22.56 34.17 0.59
N LEU A 265 23.21 35.33 0.75
CA LEU A 265 24.66 35.43 0.94
C LEU A 265 25.14 35.08 2.35
N THR A 266 24.27 35.15 3.36
CA THR A 266 24.64 34.93 4.77
C THR A 266 24.19 33.58 5.31
N PHE A 267 23.18 32.95 4.71
CA PHE A 267 22.66 31.64 5.10
C PHE A 267 22.89 30.58 4.01
N THR A 268 22.23 30.70 2.87
CA THR A 268 22.18 29.64 1.84
C THR A 268 23.56 29.25 1.30
N ALA A 269 24.32 30.21 0.77
CA ALA A 269 25.62 29.91 0.16
C ALA A 269 26.68 29.42 1.17
N PRO A 270 26.84 30.06 2.35
CA PRO A 270 27.73 29.54 3.39
C PRO A 270 27.34 28.15 3.90
N LEU A 271 26.04 27.86 4.06
CA LEU A 271 25.55 26.57 4.53
C LEU A 271 25.96 25.43 3.59
N VAL A 272 25.67 25.57 2.29
CA VAL A 272 26.02 24.56 1.27
C VAL A 272 27.53 24.39 1.18
N LEU A 273 28.28 25.51 1.14
CA LEU A 273 29.74 25.45 1.05
C LEU A 273 30.36 24.75 2.27
N ALA A 274 29.89 25.09 3.48
CA ALA A 274 30.36 24.48 4.71
C ALA A 274 30.03 22.98 4.77
N ALA A 275 28.82 22.56 4.38
CA ALA A 275 28.43 21.15 4.32
C ALA A 275 29.32 20.36 3.36
N VAL A 276 29.49 20.82 2.12
CA VAL A 276 30.31 20.15 1.09
C VAL A 276 31.78 20.03 1.49
N LEU A 277 32.29 21.02 2.23
CA LEU A 277 33.68 21.02 2.73
C LEU A 277 33.87 20.22 4.04
N GLY A 278 32.84 19.56 4.58
CA GLY A 278 32.92 18.79 5.82
C GLY A 278 32.98 19.66 7.09
N GLY A 279 32.43 20.87 7.01
CA GLY A 279 32.19 21.77 8.14
C GLY A 279 31.04 21.30 9.02
N ASP A 280 30.61 22.14 9.96
CA ASP A 280 29.61 21.75 10.97
C ASP A 280 28.26 21.31 10.37
N PRO A 281 27.74 21.93 9.29
CA PRO A 281 26.52 21.46 8.63
C PRO A 281 26.62 20.06 7.98
N ALA A 282 27.82 19.48 7.88
CA ALA A 282 27.93 18.09 7.42
C ALA A 282 27.51 17.07 8.49
N TYR A 283 27.36 17.51 9.75
CA TYR A 283 27.11 16.65 10.90
C TYR A 283 25.80 17.03 11.59
N ASP A 284 25.14 16.04 12.18
CA ASP A 284 23.98 16.29 13.02
C ASP A 284 24.41 17.01 14.33
N GLY A 285 23.57 17.92 14.80
CA GLY A 285 23.88 18.78 15.94
C GLY A 285 22.79 19.80 16.23
N ALA A 286 23.12 20.79 17.07
CA ALA A 286 22.14 21.79 17.53
C ALA A 286 21.45 22.54 16.38
N PHE A 287 22.17 22.81 15.28
CA PHE A 287 21.61 23.47 14.09
C PHE A 287 20.43 22.70 13.49
N TYR A 288 20.57 21.39 13.33
CA TYR A 288 19.52 20.54 12.75
C TYR A 288 18.44 20.18 13.77
N ARG A 289 18.79 19.97 15.04
CA ARG A 289 17.79 19.74 16.10
C ARG A 289 16.80 20.90 16.24
N GLU A 290 17.27 22.15 16.18
CA GLU A 290 16.38 23.32 16.15
C GLU A 290 15.36 23.28 14.99
N ARG A 291 15.75 22.63 13.88
CA ARG A 291 15.02 22.62 12.60
C ARG A 291 14.26 21.32 12.34
N SER A 292 14.22 20.41 13.30
CA SER A 292 13.57 19.10 13.18
C SER A 292 12.27 19.07 13.98
N PRO A 293 11.09 18.91 13.33
CA PRO A 293 9.81 18.82 14.03
C PRO A 293 9.72 17.76 15.12
N ILE A 294 10.46 16.65 14.98
CA ILE A 294 10.51 15.58 15.98
C ILE A 294 11.00 16.05 17.36
N GLU A 295 11.75 17.16 17.42
CA GLU A 295 12.26 17.72 18.67
C GLU A 295 11.22 18.59 19.41
N VAL A 296 10.10 18.93 18.76
CA VAL A 296 9.02 19.76 19.33
C VAL A 296 7.64 19.10 19.27
N VAL A 297 7.50 17.96 18.59
CA VAL A 297 6.20 17.30 18.38
C VAL A 297 5.51 16.92 19.70
N ASP A 298 6.25 16.70 20.79
CA ASP A 298 5.69 16.41 22.11
C ASP A 298 4.83 17.57 22.67
N ASP A 299 5.06 18.80 22.20
CA ASP A 299 4.28 19.98 22.56
C ASP A 299 3.03 20.18 21.70
N VAL A 300 2.82 19.36 20.67
CA VAL A 300 1.62 19.43 19.82
C VAL A 300 0.49 18.64 20.47
N ASP A 301 -0.65 19.30 20.68
CA ASP A 301 -1.86 18.76 21.31
C ASP A 301 -3.12 18.90 20.45
N VAL A 302 -2.99 19.48 19.25
CA VAL A 302 -4.10 19.67 18.31
C VAL A 302 -4.31 18.47 17.38
N PRO A 303 -5.56 18.09 17.08
CA PRO A 303 -5.90 17.08 16.08
C PRO A 303 -5.13 17.26 14.76
N THR A 304 -4.47 16.20 14.29
CA THR A 304 -3.60 16.25 13.11
C THR A 304 -3.95 15.17 12.08
N PHE A 305 -4.16 15.57 10.82
CA PHE A 305 -4.34 14.65 9.70
C PHE A 305 -3.11 14.70 8.77
N LEU A 306 -2.41 13.57 8.66
CA LEU A 306 -1.17 13.45 7.86
C LEU A 306 -1.46 12.83 6.49
N VAL A 307 -0.85 13.38 5.45
CA VAL A 307 -0.70 12.71 4.16
C VAL A 307 0.78 12.44 3.95
N GLY A 308 1.16 11.23 3.55
CA GLY A 308 2.54 10.84 3.27
C GLY A 308 2.66 10.01 2.00
N GLY A 309 3.89 9.74 1.55
CA GLY A 309 4.15 8.94 0.35
C GLY A 309 5.14 7.81 0.62
N GLN A 310 4.93 6.65 -0.03
CA GLN A 310 5.86 5.51 0.01
C GLN A 310 7.18 5.80 -0.70
N TYR A 311 7.24 6.85 -1.53
CA TYR A 311 8.43 7.29 -2.27
C TYR A 311 8.67 8.78 -2.14
N ASP A 312 8.14 9.35 -1.06
CA ASP A 312 8.35 10.73 -0.68
C ASP A 312 9.75 10.93 -0.07
N LEU A 313 10.27 12.14 -0.12
CA LEU A 313 11.52 12.53 0.56
C LEU A 313 11.41 12.29 2.08
N PHE A 314 10.22 12.49 2.64
CA PHE A 314 9.94 12.35 4.06
C PHE A 314 9.25 11.02 4.40
N GLN A 315 9.41 10.01 3.53
CA GLN A 315 8.96 8.62 3.74
C GLN A 315 9.29 8.13 5.16
N ARG A 316 10.47 8.49 5.68
CA ARG A 316 10.91 8.17 7.04
C ARG A 316 10.23 9.03 8.12
N GLY A 317 10.15 10.34 7.91
CA GLY A 317 9.74 11.30 8.94
C GLY A 317 8.24 11.28 9.23
N THR A 318 7.39 11.29 8.19
CA THR A 318 5.93 11.41 8.37
C THR A 318 5.35 10.32 9.32
N PRO A 319 5.72 9.02 9.21
CA PRO A 319 5.27 8.00 10.15
C PRO A 319 5.73 8.22 11.60
N LEU A 320 6.90 8.82 11.82
CA LEU A 320 7.41 9.10 13.18
C LEU A 320 6.57 10.18 13.87
N LEU A 321 6.12 11.21 13.14
CA LEU A 321 5.18 12.22 13.67
C LEU A 321 3.84 11.58 14.01
N PHE A 322 3.30 10.75 13.11
CA PHE A 322 2.06 10.01 13.32
C PHE A 322 2.12 9.16 14.60
N GLU A 323 3.16 8.35 14.75
CA GLU A 323 3.33 7.46 15.90
C GLU A 323 3.46 8.25 17.21
N ASN A 324 4.24 9.34 17.23
CA ASN A 324 4.37 10.19 18.41
C ASN A 324 3.01 10.76 18.85
N LEU A 325 2.33 11.48 17.96
CA LEU A 325 1.05 12.14 18.25
C LEU A 325 0.00 11.12 18.75
N ARG A 326 -0.09 9.99 18.05
CA ARG A 326 -1.06 8.94 18.35
C ARG A 326 -0.77 8.23 19.68
N SER A 327 0.51 7.98 19.99
CA SER A 327 0.91 7.37 21.27
C SER A 327 0.55 8.22 22.49
N ARG A 328 0.49 9.56 22.31
CA ARG A 328 0.07 10.52 23.35
C ARG A 328 -1.44 10.75 23.39
N GLY A 329 -2.22 10.10 22.53
CA GLY A 329 -3.67 10.22 22.47
C GLY A 329 -4.18 11.46 21.73
N VAL A 330 -3.32 12.16 20.97
CA VAL A 330 -3.77 13.24 20.08
C VAL A 330 -4.59 12.61 18.94
N PRO A 331 -5.81 13.10 18.63
CA PRO A 331 -6.60 12.60 17.51
C PRO A 331 -5.83 12.72 16.20
N THR A 332 -5.40 11.59 15.65
CA THR A 332 -4.46 11.56 14.54
C THR A 332 -4.90 10.55 13.49
N LYS A 333 -4.91 10.95 12.22
CA LYS A 333 -5.13 10.08 11.06
C LYS A 333 -3.95 10.21 10.10
N MET A 334 -3.64 9.17 9.33
CA MET A 334 -2.62 9.22 8.28
C MET A 334 -3.04 8.44 7.03
N ILE A 335 -2.87 9.03 5.85
CA ILE A 335 -2.96 8.35 4.56
C ILE A 335 -1.56 8.31 3.91
N VAL A 336 -1.11 7.13 3.48
CA VAL A 336 0.20 6.96 2.82
C VAL A 336 0.01 6.31 1.45
N GLY A 337 0.09 7.08 0.37
CA GLY A 337 -0.08 6.57 -0.99
C GLY A 337 1.25 6.17 -1.67
N PRO A 338 1.20 5.64 -2.90
CA PRO A 338 2.38 5.24 -3.67
C PRO A 338 3.14 6.42 -4.30
N TRP A 339 3.11 7.58 -3.63
CA TRP A 339 3.47 8.87 -4.20
C TRP A 339 4.93 9.24 -3.99
N ASN A 340 5.49 9.97 -4.95
CA ASN A 340 6.65 10.84 -4.75
C ASN A 340 6.24 12.17 -4.07
N HIS A 341 7.21 13.08 -3.91
CA HIS A 341 6.98 14.32 -3.16
C HIS A 341 5.94 15.25 -3.79
N LEU A 342 5.95 15.40 -5.12
CA LEU A 342 5.01 16.29 -5.82
C LEU A 342 3.60 15.71 -5.86
N GLU A 343 3.46 14.42 -6.15
CA GLU A 343 2.17 13.69 -6.13
C GLU A 343 1.54 13.72 -4.72
N GLY A 344 2.35 13.47 -3.68
CA GLY A 344 1.89 13.56 -2.29
C GLY A 344 1.58 14.99 -1.86
N SER A 345 2.20 15.99 -2.49
CA SER A 345 1.94 17.41 -2.23
C SER A 345 0.65 17.92 -2.85
N SER A 346 0.28 17.41 -4.04
CA SER A 346 -1.00 17.73 -4.69
C SER A 346 -2.16 16.94 -4.10
N GLY A 347 -1.87 15.81 -3.44
CA GLY A 347 -2.89 14.85 -3.01
C GLY A 347 -3.50 14.09 -4.18
N GLU A 348 -2.73 13.91 -5.26
CA GLU A 348 -3.10 13.09 -6.41
C GLU A 348 -3.57 11.71 -5.94
N ASP A 349 -4.72 11.25 -6.42
CA ASP A 349 -5.31 9.96 -6.10
C ASP A 349 -5.54 9.66 -4.60
N VAL A 350 -5.53 10.66 -3.71
CA VAL A 350 -5.93 10.47 -2.29
C VAL A 350 -7.34 9.88 -2.19
N ALA A 351 -8.21 10.23 -3.15
CA ALA A 351 -9.57 9.69 -3.25
C ALA A 351 -9.62 8.17 -3.43
N ASP A 352 -8.58 7.55 -4.00
CA ASP A 352 -8.50 6.11 -4.20
C ASP A 352 -8.37 5.33 -2.90
N ALA A 353 -7.96 5.99 -1.81
CA ALA A 353 -8.02 5.43 -0.46
C ALA A 353 -9.47 5.21 0.03
N GLY A 354 -10.47 5.75 -0.68
CA GLY A 354 -11.90 5.55 -0.43
C GLY A 354 -12.52 6.51 0.58
N TYR A 355 -11.85 7.63 0.88
CA TYR A 355 -12.29 8.62 1.88
C TYR A 355 -12.64 10.01 1.32
N GLY A 356 -12.59 10.17 -0.01
CA GLY A 356 -12.94 11.41 -0.70
C GLY A 356 -11.70 12.18 -1.17
N THR A 357 -11.92 13.30 -1.86
CA THR A 357 -10.80 14.13 -2.34
C THR A 357 -10.03 14.73 -1.17
N LEU A 358 -8.84 15.27 -1.46
CA LEU A 358 -8.03 15.99 -0.49
C LEU A 358 -8.83 17.12 0.18
N GLU A 359 -9.57 17.92 -0.59
CA GLU A 359 -10.37 19.03 -0.05
C GLU A 359 -11.59 18.56 0.75
N GLU A 360 -12.20 17.43 0.37
CA GLU A 360 -13.28 16.80 1.15
C GLU A 360 -12.78 16.34 2.51
N LEU A 361 -11.59 15.73 2.57
CA LEU A 361 -10.95 15.32 3.82
C LEU A 361 -10.58 16.53 4.69
N GLN A 362 -9.99 17.57 4.10
CA GLN A 362 -9.69 18.82 4.80
C GLN A 362 -10.97 19.44 5.37
N LEU A 363 -12.04 19.53 4.57
CA LEU A 363 -13.33 20.07 5.00
C LEU A 363 -13.91 19.24 6.15
N ARG A 364 -13.96 17.91 6.01
CA ARG A 364 -14.48 17.01 7.04
C ARG A 364 -13.73 17.17 8.36
N TRP A 365 -12.41 17.18 8.29
CA TRP A 365 -11.53 17.33 9.44
C TRP A 365 -11.72 18.70 10.13
N PHE A 366 -11.74 19.78 9.35
CA PHE A 366 -11.88 21.13 9.90
C PHE A 366 -13.31 21.44 10.36
N ASP A 367 -14.33 20.91 9.71
CA ASP A 367 -15.71 21.07 10.15
C ASP A 367 -15.87 20.42 11.53
N HIS A 368 -15.30 19.23 11.73
CA HIS A 368 -15.35 18.52 13.00
C HIS A 368 -14.59 19.24 14.11
N TYR A 369 -13.29 19.50 13.93
CA TYR A 369 -12.44 20.00 15.02
C TYR A 369 -12.39 21.52 15.17
N VAL A 370 -12.60 22.28 14.10
CA VAL A 370 -12.52 23.76 14.12
C VAL A 370 -13.90 24.39 14.27
N ARG A 371 -14.89 23.89 13.53
CA ARG A 371 -16.28 24.38 13.61
C ARG A 371 -17.13 23.66 14.66
N GLY A 372 -16.69 22.50 15.14
CA GLY A 372 -17.45 21.71 16.10
C GLY A 372 -18.69 21.02 15.51
N VAL A 373 -18.71 20.78 14.20
CA VAL A 373 -19.79 20.04 13.54
C VAL A 373 -19.71 18.56 13.96
N PRO A 374 -20.77 17.98 14.56
CA PRO A 374 -20.73 16.57 14.97
C PRO A 374 -20.52 15.64 13.78
N ASP A 375 -19.56 14.72 13.90
CA ASP A 375 -19.30 13.67 12.92
C ASP A 375 -19.03 12.34 13.65
N PRO A 376 -20.10 11.63 14.09
CA PRO A 376 -19.94 10.36 14.78
C PRO A 376 -19.37 9.25 13.87
N GLY A 377 -19.34 9.47 12.55
CA GLY A 377 -18.81 8.53 11.57
C GLY A 377 -17.31 8.65 11.33
N LEU A 378 -16.67 9.77 11.70
CA LEU A 378 -15.26 10.06 11.35
C LEU A 378 -14.30 8.92 11.71
N ASP A 379 -14.38 8.43 12.96
CA ASP A 379 -13.49 7.38 13.46
C ASP A 379 -13.84 5.98 12.95
N THR A 380 -15.11 5.74 12.56
CA THR A 380 -15.51 4.48 11.96
C THR A 380 -15.23 4.41 10.46
N ASP A 381 -15.26 5.56 9.79
CA ASP A 381 -15.08 5.68 8.34
C ASP A 381 -13.61 5.68 7.97
N ILE A 382 -12.81 6.49 8.69
CA ILE A 382 -11.39 6.68 8.40
C ILE A 382 -10.58 5.97 9.47
N ALA A 383 -9.93 4.88 9.09
CA ALA A 383 -8.99 4.18 9.97
C ALA A 383 -7.86 5.12 10.42
N PRO A 384 -7.27 4.92 11.62
CA PRO A 384 -6.14 5.73 12.07
C PRO A 384 -5.02 5.84 11.05
N MET A 385 -4.76 4.76 10.32
CA MET A 385 -3.83 4.76 9.21
C MET A 385 -4.38 3.98 8.03
N THR A 386 -4.21 4.51 6.83
CA THR A 386 -4.47 3.81 5.58
C THR A 386 -3.27 3.97 4.66
N TYR A 387 -2.73 2.87 4.13
CA TYR A 387 -1.55 2.90 3.28
C TYR A 387 -1.75 2.07 2.02
N TYR A 388 -1.15 2.51 0.91
CA TYR A 388 -1.06 1.72 -0.31
C TYR A 388 0.00 0.63 -0.12
N GLU A 389 -0.39 -0.63 -0.22
CA GLU A 389 0.52 -1.77 -0.16
C GLU A 389 1.21 -1.96 -1.51
N GLN A 390 2.48 -1.57 -1.60
CA GLN A 390 3.25 -1.68 -2.84
C GLN A 390 3.27 -3.14 -3.37
N ASN A 391 3.21 -3.28 -4.69
CA ASN A 391 3.14 -4.56 -5.43
C ASN A 391 1.91 -5.46 -5.14
N ALA A 392 0.96 -5.01 -4.32
CA ALA A 392 -0.33 -5.70 -4.13
C ALA A 392 -1.51 -4.94 -4.76
N ASP A 393 -1.27 -3.71 -5.23
CA ASP A 393 -2.25 -2.79 -5.81
C ASP A 393 -3.53 -2.66 -4.97
N THR A 394 -3.36 -2.49 -3.66
CA THR A 394 -4.46 -2.48 -2.69
C THR A 394 -4.17 -1.53 -1.54
N TRP A 395 -5.16 -0.72 -1.16
CA TRP A 395 -5.14 0.07 0.06
C TRP A 395 -5.43 -0.79 1.30
N ARG A 396 -4.67 -0.56 2.36
CA ARG A 396 -4.76 -1.32 3.61
C ARG A 396 -4.99 -0.36 4.77
N GLN A 397 -5.93 -0.72 5.63
CA GLN A 397 -6.15 -0.05 6.90
C GLN A 397 -5.30 -0.69 7.98
N ALA A 398 -4.76 0.14 8.86
CA ALA A 398 -4.02 -0.29 10.03
C ALA A 398 -4.24 0.70 11.16
N ASN A 399 -3.95 0.22 12.38
CA ASN A 399 -3.87 1.12 13.51
C ASN A 399 -2.52 1.81 13.46
N ASP A 400 -1.43 1.09 13.69
CA ASP A 400 -0.09 1.64 13.84
C ASP A 400 0.82 1.30 12.66
N TRP A 401 1.90 2.07 12.49
CA TRP A 401 2.90 1.82 11.45
C TRP A 401 3.79 0.62 11.77
N ILE A 402 4.15 0.43 13.04
CA ILE A 402 4.60 -0.88 13.57
C ILE A 402 3.52 -1.43 14.51
N GLY A 403 2.64 -2.27 13.98
CA GLY A 403 1.52 -2.86 14.73
C GLY A 403 1.82 -4.22 15.36
N ASP A 404 0.98 -4.62 16.32
CA ASP A 404 1.09 -5.88 17.08
C ASP A 404 0.95 -7.17 16.23
N ASN A 405 0.45 -7.04 15.00
CA ASN A 405 0.31 -8.15 14.05
C ASN A 405 1.59 -8.45 13.25
N LEU A 406 2.66 -7.69 13.50
CA LEU A 406 3.94 -7.80 12.82
C LEU A 406 4.93 -8.62 13.67
N THR A 407 5.78 -9.39 12.99
CA THR A 407 6.87 -10.13 13.61
C THR A 407 8.18 -9.87 12.87
N ALA A 408 9.30 -9.83 13.58
CA ALA A 408 10.59 -9.65 12.92
C ALA A 408 10.98 -10.90 12.13
N THR A 409 11.18 -10.74 10.82
CA THR A 409 11.68 -11.79 9.93
C THR A 409 13.04 -11.41 9.40
N THR A 410 14.03 -12.27 9.65
CA THR A 410 15.42 -12.06 9.25
C THR A 410 15.81 -12.97 8.09
N PHE A 411 16.27 -12.38 7.00
CA PHE A 411 16.85 -13.04 5.85
C PHE A 411 18.36 -12.81 5.84
N ARG A 412 19.14 -13.87 6.08
CA ARG A 412 20.61 -13.82 6.03
C ARG A 412 21.09 -13.86 4.59
N LEU A 413 22.08 -13.03 4.28
CA LEU A 413 22.86 -13.14 3.05
C LEU A 413 23.64 -14.47 3.08
N SER A 414 23.71 -15.16 1.95
CA SER A 414 24.20 -16.53 1.86
C SER A 414 24.97 -16.78 0.57
N GLY A 415 26.17 -17.34 0.69
CA GLY A 415 27.06 -17.62 -0.44
C GLY A 415 27.68 -16.37 -1.06
N PRO A 416 28.65 -16.55 -1.98
CA PRO A 416 29.30 -15.43 -2.65
C PRO A 416 28.40 -14.81 -3.72
N ALA A 417 28.55 -13.49 -3.91
CA ALA A 417 27.91 -12.73 -4.99
C ALA A 417 28.98 -11.98 -5.80
N THR A 418 28.69 -11.66 -7.05
CA THR A 418 29.61 -10.97 -7.97
C THR A 418 28.86 -9.92 -8.75
N ALA A 419 29.36 -8.69 -8.71
CA ALA A 419 28.76 -7.53 -9.37
C ALA A 419 28.69 -7.67 -10.89
N GLY A 420 27.95 -6.77 -11.56
CA GLY A 420 27.74 -6.81 -13.01
C GLY A 420 26.77 -7.90 -13.46
N GLY A 421 25.94 -8.43 -12.56
CA GLY A 421 24.99 -9.50 -12.86
C GLY A 421 25.64 -10.87 -13.12
N VAL A 422 26.91 -11.04 -12.75
CA VAL A 422 27.67 -12.28 -12.99
C VAL A 422 27.17 -13.42 -12.10
N ARG A 423 26.91 -13.13 -10.82
CA ARG A 423 26.40 -14.11 -9.86
C ARG A 423 25.65 -13.44 -8.73
N ASN A 424 24.39 -13.84 -8.54
CA ASN A 424 23.62 -13.45 -7.35
C ASN A 424 23.95 -14.39 -6.18
N GLY A 425 24.04 -13.83 -4.98
CA GLY A 425 24.01 -14.59 -3.73
C GLY A 425 22.58 -14.96 -3.33
N GLY A 426 22.45 -15.74 -2.26
CA GLY A 426 21.16 -16.15 -1.71
C GLY A 426 20.71 -15.31 -0.51
N LEU A 427 19.41 -15.25 -0.27
CA LEU A 427 18.77 -14.82 0.97
C LEU A 427 18.03 -16.02 1.59
N THR A 428 18.29 -16.29 2.87
CA THR A 428 17.67 -17.42 3.58
C THR A 428 17.30 -17.07 5.01
N THR A 429 16.16 -17.58 5.48
CA THR A 429 15.79 -17.53 6.91
C THR A 429 16.52 -18.60 7.73
N GLY A 430 17.10 -19.59 7.06
CA GLY A 430 17.89 -20.66 7.67
C GLY A 430 19.36 -20.30 7.90
N ALA A 431 20.21 -21.32 7.87
CA ALA A 431 21.66 -21.16 7.98
C ALA A 431 22.25 -20.55 6.70
N ALA A 432 23.11 -19.55 6.86
CA ALA A 432 23.83 -18.92 5.75
C ALA A 432 25.03 -19.78 5.31
N THR A 433 25.24 -19.90 4.00
CA THR A 433 26.49 -20.43 3.44
C THR A 433 27.54 -19.33 3.46
N ALA A 434 28.77 -19.68 3.83
CA ALA A 434 29.87 -18.72 3.83
C ALA A 434 30.17 -18.16 2.43
N GLY A 435 30.42 -16.86 2.34
CA GLY A 435 30.76 -16.16 1.11
C GLY A 435 31.14 -14.71 1.35
N THR A 436 31.78 -14.13 0.34
CA THR A 436 32.09 -12.70 0.29
C THR A 436 31.66 -12.13 -1.06
N ALA A 437 31.47 -10.83 -1.12
CA ALA A 437 31.17 -10.12 -2.35
C ALA A 437 31.85 -8.75 -2.38
N THR A 438 32.53 -8.44 -3.48
CA THR A 438 33.16 -7.12 -3.69
C THR A 438 32.18 -6.18 -4.37
N VAL A 439 31.90 -5.05 -3.73
CA VAL A 439 31.06 -3.97 -4.26
C VAL A 439 31.98 -2.95 -4.95
N PRO A 440 31.87 -2.77 -6.28
CA PRO A 440 32.70 -1.81 -6.99
C PRO A 440 32.23 -0.37 -6.71
N PRO A 441 33.16 0.60 -6.63
CA PRO A 441 32.85 2.02 -6.43
C PRO A 441 32.43 2.66 -7.75
N VAL A 442 31.21 2.38 -8.21
CA VAL A 442 30.66 2.91 -9.48
C VAL A 442 29.90 4.22 -9.22
N PRO A 443 30.45 5.41 -9.56
CA PRO A 443 29.91 6.70 -9.15
C PRO A 443 28.69 7.18 -9.98
N VAL A 444 28.13 6.29 -10.79
CA VAL A 444 26.91 6.53 -11.60
C VAL A 444 25.74 5.66 -11.15
N ALA A 445 25.93 4.83 -10.11
CA ALA A 445 24.83 4.12 -9.48
C ALA A 445 23.82 5.13 -8.91
N GLY A 446 22.53 4.90 -9.15
CA GLY A 446 21.43 5.76 -8.74
C GLY A 446 20.79 6.56 -9.88
N LEU A 447 21.56 6.97 -10.90
CA LEU A 447 21.17 8.06 -11.85
C LEU A 447 19.87 7.82 -12.62
N CYS A 448 19.55 6.56 -12.89
CA CYS A 448 18.34 6.15 -13.58
C CYS A 448 17.66 5.09 -12.71
N THR A 449 17.04 5.54 -11.63
CA THR A 449 16.32 4.68 -10.67
C THR A 449 15.18 5.46 -10.04
N ARG A 450 14.25 4.73 -9.43
CA ARG A 450 13.25 5.31 -8.51
C ARG A 450 13.85 6.12 -7.36
N SER A 451 15.14 5.92 -7.03
CA SER A 451 15.87 6.73 -6.04
C SER A 451 16.09 8.15 -6.56
N THR A 452 16.54 8.29 -7.82
CA THR A 452 16.70 9.61 -8.43
C THR A 452 15.38 10.37 -8.45
N ASP A 453 14.29 9.71 -8.82
CA ASP A 453 12.96 10.33 -8.81
C ASP A 453 12.58 10.83 -7.41
N GLN A 454 12.61 9.94 -6.41
CA GLN A 454 12.33 10.26 -5.01
C GLN A 454 13.18 11.45 -4.51
N TRP A 455 14.50 11.35 -4.65
CA TRP A 455 15.47 12.33 -4.11
C TRP A 455 15.68 13.57 -4.97
N THR A 456 14.86 13.74 -6.02
CA THR A 456 14.70 15.00 -6.74
C THR A 456 13.23 15.47 -6.71
N ALA A 457 12.51 15.06 -5.67
CA ALA A 457 11.12 15.42 -5.40
C ALA A 457 10.10 14.95 -6.45
N GLY A 458 10.42 13.97 -7.30
CA GLY A 458 9.54 13.53 -8.39
C GLY A 458 9.64 14.38 -9.66
N LEU A 459 10.56 15.35 -9.71
CA LEU A 459 10.72 16.21 -10.88
C LEU A 459 10.99 15.44 -12.18
N PRO A 460 11.84 14.40 -12.23
CA PRO A 460 12.07 13.63 -13.44
C PRO A 460 10.77 13.03 -14.00
N THR A 461 9.92 12.44 -13.17
CA THR A 461 8.61 11.92 -13.61
C THR A 461 7.70 13.05 -14.11
N ALA A 462 7.75 14.22 -13.49
CA ALA A 462 6.92 15.36 -13.89
C ALA A 462 7.36 16.03 -15.21
N VAL A 463 8.65 16.02 -15.55
CA VAL A 463 9.20 16.79 -16.69
C VAL A 463 9.79 15.96 -17.82
N LEU A 464 10.21 14.72 -17.55
CA LEU A 464 10.75 13.80 -18.55
C LEU A 464 9.68 12.80 -18.99
N ALA A 465 9.90 12.16 -20.14
CA ALA A 465 9.11 10.99 -20.50
C ALA A 465 9.36 9.85 -19.51
N ASP A 466 8.36 9.00 -19.28
CA ASP A 466 8.47 7.82 -18.43
C ASP A 466 9.62 6.92 -18.91
N LEU A 467 10.72 6.91 -18.15
CA LEU A 467 11.90 6.11 -18.46
C LEU A 467 11.71 4.73 -17.81
N PRO A 468 12.00 3.62 -18.51
CA PRO A 468 11.83 2.27 -17.95
C PRO A 468 12.54 2.06 -16.60
N CYS A 469 13.64 2.77 -16.36
CA CYS A 469 14.42 2.67 -15.14
C CYS A 469 13.75 3.27 -13.89
N TRP A 470 12.66 4.03 -14.03
CA TRP A 470 11.82 4.46 -12.91
C TRP A 470 11.05 3.29 -12.27
N SER A 471 10.73 2.27 -13.07
CA SER A 471 9.94 1.11 -12.66
C SER A 471 10.74 -0.20 -12.62
N ASP A 472 11.90 -0.26 -13.28
CA ASP A 472 12.78 -1.44 -13.36
C ASP A 472 14.24 -1.12 -12.98
N ASN A 473 14.67 -1.60 -11.81
CA ASN A 473 15.98 -1.32 -11.23
C ASN A 473 17.11 -2.23 -11.77
N ARG A 474 16.82 -3.16 -12.69
CA ARG A 474 17.81 -4.16 -13.18
C ARG A 474 19.12 -3.54 -13.64
N ALA A 475 19.06 -2.44 -14.38
CA ALA A 475 20.26 -1.79 -14.93
C ALA A 475 21.15 -1.23 -13.81
N ASN A 476 20.54 -0.64 -12.78
CA ASN A 476 21.26 -0.09 -11.64
C ASN A 476 21.90 -1.18 -10.76
N ASP A 477 21.23 -2.34 -10.62
CA ASP A 477 21.74 -3.46 -9.83
C ASP A 477 23.07 -4.01 -10.38
N LEU A 478 23.40 -3.78 -11.66
CA LEU A 478 24.69 -4.14 -12.24
C LEU A 478 25.88 -3.40 -11.60
N ALA A 479 25.65 -2.22 -11.02
CA ALA A 479 26.67 -1.42 -10.35
C ALA A 479 27.04 -1.95 -8.94
N GLY A 480 26.34 -2.97 -8.45
CA GLY A 480 26.50 -3.52 -7.11
C GLY A 480 26.45 -5.03 -7.07
N VAL A 481 26.30 -5.58 -5.86
CA VAL A 481 26.13 -7.01 -5.62
C VAL A 481 24.70 -7.30 -5.21
N VAL A 482 24.17 -8.45 -5.61
CA VAL A 482 22.76 -8.82 -5.44
C VAL A 482 22.63 -10.12 -4.65
N TYR A 483 21.67 -10.16 -3.74
CA TYR A 483 21.25 -11.35 -2.99
C TYR A 483 19.73 -11.53 -3.11
N GLU A 484 19.28 -12.76 -3.35
CA GLU A 484 17.86 -13.05 -3.60
C GLU A 484 17.38 -14.30 -2.89
N THR A 485 16.10 -14.33 -2.53
CA THR A 485 15.45 -15.58 -2.13
C THR A 485 15.25 -16.50 -3.34
N ASP A 486 14.92 -17.76 -3.07
CA ASP A 486 14.13 -18.53 -4.03
C ASP A 486 12.78 -17.85 -4.32
N ALA A 487 12.15 -18.22 -5.43
CA ALA A 487 10.79 -17.76 -5.73
C ALA A 487 9.87 -18.12 -4.55
N LEU A 488 9.19 -17.13 -3.98
CA LEU A 488 8.42 -17.31 -2.78
C LEU A 488 7.19 -18.17 -3.07
N ALA A 489 6.99 -19.24 -2.28
CA ALA A 489 5.80 -20.08 -2.41
C ALA A 489 4.50 -19.38 -1.99
N ALA A 490 4.62 -18.30 -1.20
CA ALA A 490 3.52 -17.52 -0.69
C ALA A 490 3.93 -16.04 -0.60
N PRO A 491 3.00 -15.08 -0.70
CA PRO A 491 3.35 -13.67 -0.62
C PRO A 491 3.96 -13.30 0.73
N LEU A 492 5.08 -12.57 0.71
CA LEU A 492 5.69 -11.96 1.90
C LEU A 492 5.19 -10.52 2.01
N ARG A 493 4.40 -10.24 3.04
CA ARG A 493 3.89 -8.88 3.33
C ARG A 493 4.65 -8.30 4.50
N PHE A 494 4.98 -7.01 4.43
CA PHE A 494 5.70 -6.31 5.48
C PHE A 494 5.32 -4.83 5.54
N GLN A 495 5.47 -4.25 6.73
CA GLN A 495 5.05 -2.89 7.04
C GLN A 495 5.99 -2.28 8.08
N GLY A 496 6.45 -1.06 7.87
CA GLY A 496 7.32 -0.36 8.81
C GLY A 496 8.77 -0.25 8.34
N PRO A 497 9.71 0.17 9.20
CA PRO A 497 11.14 0.31 8.92
C PRO A 497 11.85 -1.04 8.84
N LEU A 498 12.92 -1.12 8.06
CA LEU A 498 13.74 -2.32 7.90
C LEU A 498 15.19 -2.01 8.31
N ASN A 499 15.94 -3.04 8.71
CA ASN A 499 17.37 -2.94 8.99
C ASN A 499 18.15 -3.91 8.11
N ALA A 500 19.17 -3.43 7.41
CA ALA A 500 20.17 -4.29 6.80
C ALA A 500 21.46 -4.23 7.62
N ARG A 501 21.73 -5.26 8.41
CA ARG A 501 23.01 -5.41 9.13
C ARG A 501 24.02 -6.04 8.18
N LEU A 502 25.03 -5.27 7.78
CA LEU A 502 26.07 -5.72 6.86
C LEU A 502 27.42 -5.75 7.57
N TYR A 503 28.04 -6.92 7.61
CA TYR A 503 29.44 -7.06 7.98
C TYR A 503 30.29 -6.71 6.76
N THR A 504 31.01 -5.59 6.85
CA THR A 504 31.74 -5.03 5.72
C THR A 504 33.19 -4.71 6.08
N SER A 505 34.07 -4.72 5.08
CA SER A 505 35.42 -4.18 5.19
C SER A 505 35.80 -3.43 3.92
N THR A 506 36.71 -2.46 4.05
CA THR A 506 37.26 -1.71 2.91
C THR A 506 38.70 -1.28 3.22
N PRO A 507 39.61 -1.22 2.23
CA PRO A 507 40.97 -0.73 2.45
C PRO A 507 41.04 0.71 2.97
N SER A 508 40.06 1.55 2.64
CA SER A 508 40.03 2.97 3.04
C SER A 508 39.49 3.20 4.45
N GLY A 509 38.89 2.18 5.08
CA GLY A 509 38.17 2.30 6.35
C GLY A 509 36.81 2.99 6.26
N ASP A 510 36.41 3.55 5.12
CA ASP A 510 35.13 4.24 4.95
C ASP A 510 34.54 4.09 3.55
N GLY A 511 33.23 4.29 3.42
CA GLY A 511 32.49 4.21 2.17
C GLY A 511 30.99 4.09 2.44
N LEU A 512 30.19 4.36 1.42
CA LEU A 512 28.72 4.29 1.51
C LEU A 512 28.24 2.88 1.21
N LEU A 513 27.36 2.37 2.07
CA LEU A 513 26.51 1.23 1.76
C LEU A 513 25.14 1.78 1.33
N SER A 514 24.87 1.78 0.03
CA SER A 514 23.55 2.03 -0.54
C SER A 514 22.85 0.70 -0.73
N VAL A 515 21.71 0.50 -0.08
CA VAL A 515 20.99 -0.77 -0.05
C VAL A 515 19.60 -0.57 -0.65
N ALA A 516 19.26 -1.35 -1.67
CA ALA A 516 17.92 -1.38 -2.25
C ALA A 516 17.22 -2.70 -1.91
N VAL A 517 15.96 -2.62 -1.48
CA VAL A 517 15.07 -3.76 -1.28
C VAL A 517 14.03 -3.77 -2.41
N SER A 518 13.93 -4.90 -3.12
CA SER A 518 13.12 -5.00 -4.35
C SER A 518 12.32 -6.30 -4.42
N SER A 519 11.25 -6.27 -5.21
CA SER A 519 10.54 -7.47 -5.69
C SER A 519 11.00 -7.80 -7.11
N VAL A 520 11.35 -9.06 -7.37
CA VAL A 520 11.71 -9.53 -8.71
C VAL A 520 10.60 -10.38 -9.25
N ALA A 521 9.99 -9.93 -10.35
CA ALA A 521 8.93 -10.62 -11.03
C ALA A 521 9.43 -11.88 -11.77
N PRO A 522 8.55 -12.84 -12.11
CA PRO A 522 8.93 -14.07 -12.82
C PRO A 522 9.55 -13.82 -14.19
N ASP A 523 9.27 -12.68 -14.83
CA ASP A 523 9.88 -12.25 -16.09
C ASP A 523 11.26 -11.59 -15.92
N GLY A 524 11.70 -11.40 -14.68
CA GLY A 524 12.96 -10.79 -14.30
C GLY A 524 12.89 -9.30 -14.00
N THR A 525 11.76 -8.62 -14.19
CA THR A 525 11.59 -7.19 -13.88
C THR A 525 11.85 -6.93 -12.39
N VAL A 526 12.58 -5.86 -12.05
CA VAL A 526 12.98 -5.56 -10.67
C VAL A 526 12.30 -4.28 -10.19
N HIS A 527 11.25 -4.44 -9.38
CA HIS A 527 10.54 -3.32 -8.79
C HIS A 527 11.17 -2.95 -7.45
N ARG A 528 11.81 -1.77 -7.39
CA ARG A 528 12.37 -1.24 -6.14
C ARG A 528 11.23 -0.83 -5.20
N ILE A 529 11.24 -1.40 -4.00
CA ILE A 529 10.23 -1.13 -2.95
C ILE A 529 10.67 0.05 -2.08
N THR A 530 11.90 0.01 -1.59
CA THR A 530 12.48 1.03 -0.71
C THR A 530 14.02 0.95 -0.74
N GLY A 531 14.70 1.88 -0.09
CA GLY A 531 16.15 1.87 0.06
C GLY A 531 16.63 2.44 1.39
N GLY A 532 17.92 2.33 1.62
CA GLY A 532 18.59 2.84 2.80
C GLY A 532 20.08 3.04 2.56
N TRP A 533 20.68 3.89 3.39
CA TRP A 533 22.03 4.39 3.17
C TRP A 533 22.76 4.50 4.49
N GLN A 534 24.04 4.12 4.50
CA GLN A 534 24.88 4.29 5.68
C GLN A 534 26.35 4.30 5.30
N THR A 535 27.07 5.33 5.73
CA THR A 535 28.54 5.34 5.67
C THR A 535 29.14 4.52 6.81
N ILE A 536 30.21 3.81 6.51
CA ILE A 536 30.91 2.95 7.47
C ILE A 536 31.45 3.78 8.65
N ALA A 537 31.99 4.98 8.40
CA ALA A 537 32.49 5.85 9.47
C ALA A 537 31.39 6.35 10.41
N HIS A 538 30.14 6.48 9.96
CA HIS A 538 29.01 6.87 10.80
C HIS A 538 28.23 5.68 11.39
N ARG A 539 28.79 4.46 11.39
CA ARG A 539 28.14 3.23 11.89
C ARG A 539 27.80 3.21 13.38
N ALA A 540 28.19 4.23 14.16
CA ALA A 540 27.85 4.30 15.58
C ALA A 540 26.33 4.19 15.77
N LEU A 541 25.89 3.39 16.74
CA LEU A 541 24.48 3.09 16.96
C LEU A 541 24.06 3.55 18.35
N ASP A 542 23.00 4.35 18.43
CA ASP A 542 22.31 4.65 19.68
C ASP A 542 21.21 3.60 19.89
N THR A 543 21.51 2.61 20.73
CA THR A 543 20.56 1.52 21.03
C THR A 543 19.32 1.98 21.81
N GLY A 544 19.38 3.11 22.52
CA GLY A 544 18.24 3.64 23.28
C GLY A 544 17.21 4.36 22.40
N ARG A 545 17.66 4.90 21.27
CA ARG A 545 16.79 5.55 20.26
C ARG A 545 16.45 4.63 19.08
N SER A 546 17.11 3.48 18.97
CA SER A 546 16.82 2.47 17.97
C SER A 546 15.53 1.72 18.31
N ARG A 547 14.81 1.24 17.28
CA ARG A 547 13.58 0.46 17.46
C ARG A 547 13.78 -1.01 17.17
N TYR A 548 13.16 -1.83 18.01
CA TYR A 548 13.26 -3.29 17.98
C TYR A 548 11.87 -3.91 17.88
N LEU A 549 11.79 -5.03 17.16
CA LEU A 549 10.62 -5.91 17.10
C LEU A 549 11.10 -7.33 17.39
N ASP A 550 10.45 -8.04 18.31
CA ASP A 550 10.89 -9.38 18.78
C ASP A 550 12.37 -9.44 19.20
N GLY A 551 12.88 -8.34 19.77
CA GLY A 551 14.29 -8.20 20.15
C GLY A 551 15.26 -8.04 18.96
N GLN A 552 14.77 -7.99 17.72
CA GLN A 552 15.57 -7.73 16.52
C GLN A 552 15.51 -6.24 16.16
N LEU A 553 16.65 -5.68 15.77
CA LEU A 553 16.74 -4.29 15.33
C LEU A 553 16.04 -4.12 13.98
N VAL A 554 15.04 -3.22 13.92
CA VAL A 554 14.26 -2.92 12.70
C VAL A 554 14.41 -1.47 12.24
N GLN A 555 14.80 -0.55 13.13
CA GLN A 555 15.12 0.83 12.76
C GLN A 555 16.33 1.30 13.58
N PRO A 556 17.55 1.27 13.02
CA PRO A 556 18.73 1.78 13.72
C PRO A 556 18.69 3.30 13.83
N TYR A 557 19.19 3.83 14.96
CA TYR A 557 19.44 5.26 15.12
C TYR A 557 20.93 5.53 15.11
N HIS A 558 21.40 6.22 14.08
CA HIS A 558 22.79 6.67 13.97
C HIS A 558 22.92 8.13 14.41
N PRO A 559 23.85 8.48 15.32
CA PRO A 559 23.99 9.85 15.81
C PRO A 559 24.42 10.88 14.76
N PHE A 560 25.21 10.46 13.75
CA PHE A 560 25.78 11.33 12.71
C PHE A 560 26.55 12.58 13.20
N THR A 561 26.96 12.62 14.48
CA THR A 561 27.78 13.73 15.00
C THR A 561 29.24 13.59 14.55
N ARG A 562 29.99 14.69 14.63
CA ARG A 562 31.43 14.71 14.32
C ARG A 562 32.21 13.77 15.25
N GLU A 563 31.84 13.71 16.52
CA GLU A 563 32.48 12.88 17.54
C GLU A 563 32.20 11.39 17.35
N ALA A 564 31.01 11.06 16.83
CA ALA A 564 30.61 9.67 16.56
C ALA A 564 31.23 9.12 15.25
N LYS A 565 31.75 9.99 14.37
CA LYS A 565 32.40 9.58 13.13
C LYS A 565 33.74 8.89 13.42
N ALA A 566 33.83 7.62 13.08
CA ALA A 566 35.03 6.81 13.30
C ALA A 566 35.24 5.82 12.13
N PRO A 567 36.17 6.05 11.20
CA PRO A 567 36.51 5.08 10.16
C PRO A 567 36.91 3.71 10.73
N ALA A 568 36.72 2.65 9.95
CA ALA A 568 37.21 1.33 10.31
C ALA A 568 38.75 1.28 10.26
N ALA A 569 39.37 0.55 11.17
CA ALA A 569 40.83 0.42 11.22
C ALA A 569 41.33 -0.50 10.11
N GLY A 570 41.90 0.08 9.05
CA GLY A 570 42.36 -0.67 7.88
C GLY A 570 41.24 -1.53 7.28
N SER A 571 41.52 -2.79 6.97
CA SER A 571 40.54 -3.74 6.41
C SER A 571 39.79 -4.56 7.46
N ALA A 572 39.64 -4.05 8.68
CA ALA A 572 38.84 -4.71 9.71
C ALA A 572 37.39 -4.94 9.24
N VAL A 573 36.85 -6.13 9.53
CA VAL A 573 35.43 -6.43 9.29
C VAL A 573 34.62 -5.82 10.42
N VAL A 574 33.72 -4.89 10.08
CA VAL A 574 32.86 -4.18 11.04
C VAL A 574 31.38 -4.41 10.71
N PRO A 575 30.51 -4.58 11.72
CA PRO A 575 29.07 -4.56 11.51
C PRO A 575 28.62 -3.13 11.26
N VAL A 576 27.78 -2.93 10.24
CA VAL A 576 27.11 -1.67 9.94
C VAL A 576 25.63 -1.99 9.79
N ASP A 577 24.81 -1.45 10.70
CA ASP A 577 23.36 -1.47 10.55
C ASP A 577 22.99 -0.33 9.59
N VAL A 578 22.21 -0.62 8.54
CA VAL A 578 21.73 0.35 7.56
C VAL A 578 20.23 0.52 7.78
N GLU A 579 19.79 1.75 8.11
CA GLU A 579 18.36 2.08 8.15
C GLU A 579 17.81 2.00 6.73
N ILE A 580 16.92 1.05 6.47
CA ILE A 580 16.14 0.98 5.25
C ILE A 580 14.80 1.65 5.52
N PHE A 581 14.48 2.65 4.73
CA PHE A 581 13.36 3.55 5.00
C PHE A 581 12.04 2.79 5.02
N PRO A 582 11.11 3.23 5.90
CA PRO A 582 9.91 2.47 6.17
C PRO A 582 8.96 2.37 4.99
N THR A 583 8.28 1.24 4.87
CA THR A 583 7.32 1.04 3.79
C THR A 583 6.22 0.02 4.14
N GLY A 584 5.11 0.06 3.41
CA GLY A 584 4.11 -1.00 3.39
C GLY A 584 4.09 -1.69 2.02
N ALA A 585 4.47 -2.97 1.96
CA ALA A 585 4.68 -3.64 0.69
C ALA A 585 4.45 -5.16 0.75
N GLN A 586 4.33 -5.75 -0.44
CA GLN A 586 4.32 -7.18 -0.65
C GLN A 586 5.42 -7.60 -1.65
N VAL A 587 5.99 -8.79 -1.44
CA VAL A 587 6.63 -9.58 -2.50
C VAL A 587 5.65 -10.71 -2.85
N PRO A 588 5.04 -10.70 -4.04
CA PRO A 588 4.02 -11.69 -4.42
C PRO A 588 4.54 -13.14 -4.44
N ALA A 589 3.63 -14.11 -4.44
CA ALA A 589 4.01 -15.50 -4.70
C ALA A 589 4.60 -15.64 -6.12
N GLY A 590 5.64 -16.46 -6.26
CA GLY A 590 6.40 -16.61 -7.50
C GLY A 590 7.47 -15.53 -7.73
N HIS A 591 7.39 -14.40 -7.03
CA HIS A 591 8.43 -13.37 -7.05
C HIS A 591 9.57 -13.74 -6.09
N ARG A 592 10.70 -13.02 -6.19
CA ARG A 592 11.81 -13.12 -5.24
C ARG A 592 11.95 -11.82 -4.46
N LEU A 593 12.30 -11.92 -3.18
CA LEU A 593 12.80 -10.78 -2.42
C LEU A 593 14.27 -10.59 -2.80
N ARG A 594 14.65 -9.36 -3.16
CA ARG A 594 16.01 -8.99 -3.56
C ARG A 594 16.57 -7.90 -2.65
N VAL A 595 17.85 -8.05 -2.29
CA VAL A 595 18.69 -7.01 -1.70
C VAL A 595 19.84 -6.73 -2.66
N ALA A 596 19.98 -5.48 -3.09
CA ALA A 596 21.14 -5.01 -3.84
C ALA A 596 21.97 -4.06 -2.97
N VAL A 597 23.31 -4.15 -3.05
CA VAL A 597 24.23 -3.28 -2.32
C VAL A 597 25.17 -2.59 -3.31
N GLN A 598 25.13 -1.26 -3.35
CA GLN A 598 25.96 -0.37 -4.14
C GLN A 598 26.84 0.50 -3.24
N ALA A 599 27.89 1.09 -3.83
CA ALA A 599 28.80 2.01 -3.15
C ALA A 599 28.43 3.50 -3.33
N TYR A 600 27.43 3.80 -4.15
CA TYR A 600 26.95 5.15 -4.48
C TYR A 600 25.43 5.14 -4.72
N ASP A 601 24.81 6.30 -4.56
CA ASP A 601 23.44 6.59 -5.01
C ASP A 601 23.36 8.06 -5.45
N VAL A 602 23.64 8.34 -6.72
CA VAL A 602 23.70 9.68 -7.30
C VAL A 602 22.46 9.89 -8.18
N PRO A 603 21.80 11.06 -8.17
CA PRO A 603 22.20 12.32 -7.54
C PRO A 603 21.75 12.47 -6.10
N HIS A 604 21.23 11.43 -5.45
CA HIS A 604 20.78 11.52 -4.06
C HIS A 604 21.94 11.94 -3.14
N LEU A 605 22.95 11.11 -2.94
CA LEU A 605 24.02 11.34 -1.97
C LEU A 605 25.40 11.49 -2.61
N LEU A 606 26.19 12.42 -2.07
CA LEU A 606 27.63 12.49 -2.31
C LEU A 606 28.43 12.68 -1.02
N PRO A 607 29.65 12.12 -0.96
CA PRO A 607 30.56 12.40 0.14
C PRO A 607 31.00 13.86 0.15
N THR A 608 31.37 14.34 1.33
CA THR A 608 32.07 15.62 1.46
C THR A 608 33.42 15.57 0.73
N VAL A 609 33.97 16.74 0.37
CA VAL A 609 35.28 16.82 -0.30
C VAL A 609 36.39 16.10 0.48
N PRO A 610 36.49 16.23 1.83
CA PRO A 610 37.44 15.44 2.61
C PRO A 610 37.23 13.92 2.56
N ASP A 611 35.99 13.44 2.46
CA ASP A 611 35.65 12.02 2.50
C ASP A 611 35.72 11.33 1.13
N LEU A 612 35.64 12.11 0.04
CA LEU A 612 35.62 11.61 -1.33
C LEU A 612 36.71 10.56 -1.63
N PRO A 613 38.00 10.73 -1.26
CA PRO A 613 39.03 9.75 -1.56
C PRO A 613 38.75 8.36 -0.96
N ALA A 614 38.13 8.29 0.23
CA ALA A 614 37.84 7.02 0.89
C ALA A 614 36.75 6.22 0.17
N THR A 615 35.81 6.92 -0.48
CA THR A 615 34.68 6.30 -1.23
C THR A 615 35.09 5.65 -2.54
N LEU A 616 36.27 5.96 -3.06
CA LEU A 616 36.79 5.39 -4.31
C LEU A 616 37.35 3.97 -4.15
N ALA A 617 37.39 3.43 -2.93
CA ALA A 617 37.82 2.07 -2.66
C ALA A 617 36.65 1.08 -2.74
N PRO A 618 36.87 -0.16 -3.23
CA PRO A 618 35.83 -1.18 -3.22
C PRO A 618 35.51 -1.63 -1.79
N LEU A 619 34.24 -1.96 -1.56
CA LEU A 619 33.77 -2.54 -0.30
C LEU A 619 33.71 -4.07 -0.42
N THR A 620 33.85 -4.77 0.69
CA THR A 620 33.66 -6.22 0.75
C THR A 620 32.57 -6.55 1.76
N ILE A 621 31.48 -7.19 1.29
CA ILE A 621 30.44 -7.73 2.15
C ILE A 621 30.81 -9.15 2.54
N HIS A 622 30.69 -9.46 3.83
CA HIS A 622 30.96 -10.77 4.41
C HIS A 622 29.65 -11.43 4.84
N ALA A 623 29.42 -12.67 4.41
CA ALA A 623 28.24 -13.43 4.75
C ALA A 623 28.65 -14.81 5.24
N SER A 624 28.51 -15.09 6.54
CA SER A 624 28.80 -16.39 7.14
C SER A 624 28.12 -16.52 8.51
N GLU A 625 28.32 -17.63 9.21
CA GLU A 625 27.89 -17.76 10.61
C GLU A 625 28.66 -16.79 11.53
N GLN A 626 29.94 -16.57 11.27
CA GLN A 626 30.77 -15.59 12.01
C GLN A 626 30.38 -14.14 11.69
N TYR A 627 29.99 -13.87 10.44
CA TYR A 627 29.61 -12.56 9.93
C TYR A 627 28.19 -12.62 9.35
N PRO A 628 27.15 -12.66 10.22
CA PRO A 628 25.79 -12.90 9.82
C PRO A 628 25.14 -11.64 9.22
N SER A 629 25.60 -11.22 8.03
CA SER A 629 24.95 -10.15 7.28
C SER A 629 23.51 -10.53 6.95
N ALA A 630 22.55 -9.63 7.20
CA ALA A 630 21.13 -9.95 7.08
C ALA A 630 20.25 -8.71 6.86
N LEU A 631 19.10 -8.93 6.22
CA LEU A 631 17.97 -8.01 6.20
C LEU A 631 16.95 -8.46 7.26
N THR A 632 16.53 -7.56 8.13
CA THR A 632 15.43 -7.77 9.07
C THR A 632 14.28 -6.83 8.75
N LEU A 633 13.07 -7.39 8.66
CA LEU A 633 11.87 -6.63 8.35
C LEU A 633 10.67 -7.04 9.23
N PRO A 634 9.73 -6.12 9.52
CA PRO A 634 8.48 -6.46 10.19
C PRO A 634 7.50 -7.09 9.21
N SER A 635 7.39 -8.43 9.23
CA SER A 635 6.47 -9.15 8.34
C SER A 635 5.13 -9.41 9.02
N VAL A 636 4.06 -9.46 8.21
CA VAL A 636 2.73 -9.81 8.69
C VAL A 636 2.70 -11.29 9.06
N GLN A 637 2.38 -11.60 10.32
CA GLN A 637 2.30 -12.98 10.79
C GLN A 637 1.09 -13.69 10.18
N ARG A 638 1.32 -14.87 9.56
CA ARG A 638 0.24 -15.80 9.20
C ARG A 638 0.11 -16.88 10.25
N PHE A 639 -1.02 -16.90 10.93
CA PHE A 639 -1.34 -17.93 11.90
C PHE A 639 -1.75 -19.24 11.20
N ALA A 640 -1.27 -20.36 11.74
CA ALA A 640 -1.67 -21.67 11.25
C ALA A 640 -3.17 -21.88 11.41
N THR A 641 -3.82 -22.50 10.42
CA THR A 641 -5.24 -22.83 10.51
C THR A 641 -5.51 -24.32 10.48
N THR A 642 -6.65 -24.72 11.04
CA THR A 642 -7.19 -26.07 10.95
C THR A 642 -8.58 -26.00 10.34
N THR A 643 -8.77 -26.70 9.22
CA THR A 643 -10.09 -26.89 8.60
C THR A 643 -10.72 -28.18 9.13
N SER A 644 -12.00 -28.11 9.48
CA SER A 644 -12.82 -29.23 9.91
C SER A 644 -14.14 -29.27 9.14
N THR A 645 -14.69 -30.46 8.92
CA THR A 645 -15.88 -30.66 8.09
C THR A 645 -16.90 -31.60 8.72
N ARG A 646 -18.19 -31.28 8.53
CA ARG A 646 -19.34 -32.08 8.96
C ARG A 646 -20.30 -32.28 7.80
N LEU A 647 -20.59 -33.53 7.44
CA LEU A 647 -21.65 -33.86 6.49
C LEU A 647 -23.02 -33.81 7.20
N GLY A 648 -24.07 -33.43 6.47
CA GLY A 648 -25.45 -33.52 6.95
C GLY A 648 -25.86 -34.96 7.26
N ALA A 649 -25.45 -35.91 6.41
CA ALA A 649 -25.50 -37.33 6.67
C ALA A 649 -24.22 -38.02 6.17
N ASP A 650 -23.68 -38.99 6.93
CA ASP A 650 -22.53 -39.78 6.48
C ASP A 650 -22.86 -40.66 5.26
N SER A 651 -24.16 -40.95 5.05
CA SER A 651 -24.63 -41.69 3.89
C SER A 651 -26.01 -41.22 3.39
N THR A 652 -26.16 -41.11 2.07
CA THR A 652 -27.40 -40.72 1.39
C THR A 652 -27.79 -41.73 0.30
N ALA A 653 -29.02 -41.69 -0.19
CA ALA A 653 -29.42 -42.50 -1.35
C ALA A 653 -28.89 -41.87 -2.66
N ALA A 654 -28.63 -42.70 -3.68
CA ALA A 654 -28.33 -42.22 -5.02
C ALA A 654 -29.46 -41.30 -5.52
N GLY A 655 -29.08 -40.13 -6.04
CA GLY A 655 -30.04 -39.09 -6.44
C GLY A 655 -30.40 -38.09 -5.34
N ALA A 656 -30.00 -38.30 -4.08
CA ALA A 656 -30.22 -37.33 -2.99
C ALA A 656 -29.02 -36.39 -2.80
N THR A 657 -29.31 -35.11 -2.54
CA THR A 657 -28.31 -34.10 -2.13
C THR A 657 -27.85 -34.32 -0.68
N ASN A 658 -26.72 -33.71 -0.32
CA ASN A 658 -26.22 -33.68 1.06
C ASN A 658 -25.75 -32.25 1.41
N THR A 659 -25.47 -31.97 2.67
CA THR A 659 -24.90 -30.69 3.09
C THR A 659 -23.49 -30.89 3.66
N LEU A 660 -22.64 -29.88 3.52
CA LEU A 660 -21.29 -29.83 4.07
C LEU A 660 -21.17 -28.55 4.91
N GLY A 661 -21.08 -28.71 6.22
CA GLY A 661 -20.64 -27.67 7.14
C GLY A 661 -19.12 -27.67 7.25
N ILE A 662 -18.52 -26.48 7.23
CA ILE A 662 -17.07 -26.27 7.28
C ILE A 662 -16.79 -25.28 8.41
N GLN A 663 -15.78 -25.60 9.22
CA GLN A 663 -15.28 -24.70 10.25
C GLN A 663 -13.75 -24.61 10.14
N VAL A 664 -13.24 -23.38 10.16
CA VAL A 664 -11.81 -23.07 10.13
C VAL A 664 -11.45 -22.34 11.42
N THR A 665 -10.45 -22.85 12.13
CA THR A 665 -9.90 -22.25 13.35
C THR A 665 -8.45 -21.86 13.14
N THR A 666 -7.96 -20.89 13.90
CA THR A 666 -6.57 -20.41 13.87
C THR A 666 -5.90 -20.58 15.23
N THR A 667 -4.57 -20.68 15.26
CA THR A 667 -3.78 -20.68 16.50
C THR A 667 -3.58 -19.28 17.08
N GLY A 668 -3.87 -18.21 16.32
CA GLY A 668 -3.79 -16.82 16.76
C GLY A 668 -5.12 -16.22 17.23
N PHE A 669 -5.18 -14.89 17.34
CA PHE A 669 -6.40 -14.16 17.69
C PHE A 669 -7.28 -13.90 16.47
N GLY A 670 -8.61 -13.96 16.66
CA GLY A 670 -9.61 -13.71 15.62
C GLY A 670 -10.20 -14.98 14.98
N ARG A 671 -11.30 -14.83 14.23
CA ARG A 671 -11.91 -15.94 13.48
C ARG A 671 -11.54 -15.82 12.00
N PRO A 672 -10.98 -16.86 11.36
CA PRO A 672 -10.59 -16.81 9.95
C PRO A 672 -11.76 -16.42 9.04
N SER A 673 -11.46 -15.67 7.98
CA SER A 673 -12.40 -15.23 6.94
C SER A 673 -11.79 -15.48 5.55
N GLY A 674 -12.57 -15.40 4.48
CA GLY A 674 -12.06 -15.60 3.13
C GLY A 674 -12.79 -16.74 2.43
N THR A 675 -12.07 -17.63 1.75
CA THR A 675 -12.69 -18.59 0.83
C THR A 675 -12.30 -20.03 1.14
N VAL A 676 -13.29 -20.92 1.10
CA VAL A 676 -13.08 -22.36 1.12
C VAL A 676 -13.48 -22.95 -0.23
N ARG A 677 -12.52 -23.61 -0.88
CA ARG A 677 -12.76 -24.40 -2.08
C ARG A 677 -13.27 -25.78 -1.73
N VAL A 678 -14.41 -26.18 -2.29
CA VAL A 678 -15.00 -27.50 -2.07
C VAL A 678 -14.88 -28.33 -3.34
N ALA A 679 -14.37 -29.56 -3.22
CA ALA A 679 -14.18 -30.50 -4.32
C ALA A 679 -14.78 -31.88 -4.00
N ILE A 680 -15.24 -32.59 -5.03
CA ILE A 680 -15.67 -33.99 -4.96
C ILE A 680 -14.83 -34.82 -5.93
N ASP A 681 -14.25 -35.92 -5.45
CA ASP A 681 -13.40 -36.83 -6.23
C ASP A 681 -12.28 -36.08 -6.99
N GLY A 682 -11.69 -35.08 -6.35
CA GLY A 682 -10.62 -34.23 -6.90
C GLY A 682 -11.08 -33.13 -7.86
N ARG A 683 -12.38 -33.03 -8.18
CA ARG A 683 -12.93 -31.97 -9.04
C ARG A 683 -13.55 -30.86 -8.21
N THR A 684 -13.10 -29.62 -8.43
CA THR A 684 -13.66 -28.42 -7.78
C THR A 684 -15.15 -28.29 -8.12
N LEU A 685 -15.98 -28.23 -7.07
CA LEU A 685 -17.41 -27.98 -7.18
C LEU A 685 -17.70 -26.48 -7.18
N ARG A 686 -17.21 -25.77 -6.17
CA ARG A 686 -17.37 -24.31 -6.00
C ARG A 686 -16.47 -23.77 -4.89
N ASP A 687 -16.31 -22.46 -4.89
CA ASP A 687 -15.73 -21.69 -3.80
C ASP A 687 -16.85 -21.11 -2.92
N VAL A 688 -16.68 -21.15 -1.59
CA VAL A 688 -17.68 -20.76 -0.60
C VAL A 688 -17.07 -19.73 0.36
N PRO A 689 -17.74 -18.58 0.61
CA PRO A 689 -17.25 -17.59 1.55
C PRO A 689 -17.28 -18.14 2.98
N LEU A 690 -16.22 -17.86 3.73
CA LEU A 690 -16.03 -18.16 5.13
C LEU A 690 -16.39 -16.91 5.94
N VAL A 691 -17.48 -17.00 6.70
CA VAL A 691 -17.96 -15.92 7.57
C VAL A 691 -17.67 -16.32 9.01
N ARG A 692 -16.82 -15.54 9.69
CA ARG A 692 -16.45 -15.75 11.11
C ARG A 692 -16.04 -17.19 11.41
N GLY A 693 -15.17 -17.75 10.59
CA GLY A 693 -14.61 -19.10 10.75
C GLY A 693 -15.54 -20.23 10.31
N THR A 694 -16.68 -19.94 9.69
CA THR A 694 -17.66 -20.97 9.28
C THR A 694 -18.16 -20.78 7.85
N ALA A 695 -18.43 -21.88 7.16
CA ALA A 695 -19.06 -21.90 5.86
C ALA A 695 -19.99 -23.12 5.76
N THR A 696 -21.02 -23.06 4.92
CA THR A 696 -21.90 -24.21 4.65
C THR A 696 -22.25 -24.24 3.17
N THR A 697 -22.31 -25.42 2.58
CA THR A 697 -22.70 -25.59 1.18
C THR A 697 -23.46 -26.90 0.94
N THR A 698 -24.17 -26.97 -0.19
CA THR A 698 -24.90 -28.16 -0.61
C THR A 698 -24.07 -28.98 -1.60
N LEU A 699 -23.93 -30.26 -1.35
CA LEU A 699 -23.33 -31.25 -2.24
C LEU A 699 -24.41 -31.77 -3.21
N PRO A 700 -24.12 -31.82 -4.53
CA PRO A 700 -25.07 -32.26 -5.55
C PRO A 700 -25.40 -33.73 -5.40
N ALA A 701 -26.51 -34.19 -5.99
CA ALA A 701 -26.90 -35.59 -6.01
C ALA A 701 -25.82 -36.48 -6.65
N GLY A 702 -25.35 -37.48 -5.91
CA GLY A 702 -24.28 -38.39 -6.36
C GLY A 702 -24.80 -39.69 -6.97
N THR A 703 -23.97 -40.34 -7.81
CA THR A 703 -24.17 -41.75 -8.18
C THR A 703 -23.53 -42.66 -7.13
N ALA A 704 -24.09 -43.87 -6.99
CA ALA A 704 -23.72 -44.81 -5.92
C ALA A 704 -22.21 -45.07 -5.85
N GLY A 705 -21.68 -45.17 -4.62
CA GLY A 705 -20.25 -45.34 -4.34
C GLY A 705 -19.74 -44.41 -3.25
N ASN A 706 -18.46 -44.56 -2.91
CA ASN A 706 -17.77 -43.68 -1.97
C ASN A 706 -17.26 -42.44 -2.71
N ARG A 707 -17.61 -41.26 -2.21
CA ARG A 707 -17.20 -39.96 -2.75
C ARG A 707 -16.23 -39.29 -1.80
N THR A 708 -15.13 -38.79 -2.32
CA THR A 708 -14.14 -38.04 -1.55
C THR A 708 -14.49 -36.57 -1.60
N VAL A 709 -14.89 -35.99 -0.46
CA VAL A 709 -15.22 -34.56 -0.33
C VAL A 709 -14.06 -33.85 0.33
N THR A 710 -13.47 -32.89 -0.36
CA THR A 710 -12.35 -32.07 0.15
C THR A 710 -12.81 -30.63 0.34
N ALA A 711 -12.55 -30.06 1.51
CA ALA A 711 -12.68 -28.63 1.77
C ALA A 711 -11.29 -28.06 2.00
N THR A 712 -10.87 -27.13 1.16
CA THR A 712 -9.57 -26.45 1.22
C THR A 712 -9.81 -24.98 1.52
N TYR A 713 -9.51 -24.57 2.75
CA TYR A 713 -9.41 -23.15 3.09
C TYR A 713 -8.18 -22.58 2.41
N LEU A 714 -8.38 -21.56 1.58
CA LEU A 714 -7.31 -20.98 0.74
C LEU A 714 -6.35 -20.08 1.53
N GLY A 715 -6.66 -19.80 2.80
CA GLY A 715 -5.93 -18.82 3.58
C GLY A 715 -6.40 -17.40 3.33
N ASN A 716 -5.82 -16.47 4.08
CA ASN A 716 -5.92 -15.03 3.86
C ASN A 716 -4.64 -14.35 4.40
N ASP A 717 -4.71 -13.03 4.53
CA ASP A 717 -3.63 -12.18 5.01
C ASP A 717 -3.02 -12.58 6.36
N THR A 718 -3.84 -13.08 7.29
CA THR A 718 -3.44 -13.42 8.67
C THR A 718 -3.55 -14.91 8.97
N SER A 719 -4.02 -15.72 8.01
CA SER A 719 -4.37 -17.12 8.23
C SER A 719 -3.80 -17.99 7.11
N ALA A 720 -2.95 -18.95 7.47
CA ALA A 720 -2.39 -19.92 6.52
C ALA A 720 -3.50 -20.81 5.91
N PRO A 721 -3.33 -21.32 4.68
CA PRO A 721 -4.25 -22.30 4.11
C PRO A 721 -4.26 -23.60 4.91
N SER A 722 -5.39 -24.31 4.88
CA SER A 722 -5.51 -25.65 5.46
C SER A 722 -6.59 -26.45 4.71
N GLN A 723 -6.57 -27.77 4.85
CA GLN A 723 -7.55 -28.61 4.16
C GLN A 723 -8.02 -29.78 5.01
N ARG A 724 -9.23 -30.25 4.70
CA ARG A 724 -9.81 -31.46 5.27
C ARG A 724 -10.55 -32.26 4.23
N THR A 725 -10.27 -33.56 4.21
CA THR A 725 -10.94 -34.54 3.35
C THR A 725 -11.82 -35.47 4.18
N ARG A 726 -13.00 -35.83 3.66
CA ARG A 726 -13.95 -36.76 4.27
C ARG A 726 -14.62 -37.63 3.20
N THR A 727 -14.95 -38.87 3.55
CA THR A 727 -15.71 -39.77 2.67
C THR A 727 -17.21 -39.57 2.86
N TRP A 728 -17.96 -39.44 1.77
CA TRP A 728 -19.42 -39.42 1.72
C TRP A 728 -19.91 -40.68 0.97
N VAL A 729 -20.75 -41.50 1.62
CA VAL A 729 -21.24 -42.76 1.03
C VAL A 729 -22.60 -42.56 0.35
N VAL A 730 -22.67 -42.84 -0.95
CA VAL A 730 -23.93 -42.80 -1.71
C VAL A 730 -24.43 -44.23 -1.95
N ARG A 731 -25.55 -44.59 -1.32
CA ARG A 731 -26.15 -45.93 -1.39
C ARG A 731 -26.87 -46.17 -2.71
N PRO A 732 -26.82 -47.39 -3.28
CA PRO A 732 -27.60 -47.74 -4.47
C PRO A 732 -29.11 -47.67 -4.21
N PRO A 733 -29.93 -47.46 -5.27
CA PRO A 733 -31.39 -47.43 -5.14
C PRO A 733 -31.96 -48.80 -4.71
N ALA A 734 -33.05 -48.77 -3.92
CA ALA A 734 -33.69 -49.99 -3.42
C ALA A 734 -34.40 -50.78 -4.54
N VAL A 735 -34.24 -52.12 -4.53
CA VAL A 735 -34.93 -53.04 -5.46
C VAL A 735 -36.24 -53.49 -4.84
N LEU A 736 -37.38 -53.08 -5.43
CA LEU A 736 -38.71 -53.37 -4.89
C LEU A 736 -39.22 -54.76 -5.31
N ALA A 737 -39.95 -55.46 -4.43
CA ALA A 737 -40.71 -56.65 -4.82
C ALA A 737 -41.87 -56.27 -5.77
N THR A 738 -42.36 -57.21 -6.58
CA THR A 738 -43.52 -56.99 -7.46
C THR A 738 -44.56 -58.08 -7.29
N THR A 739 -45.82 -57.75 -7.56
CA THR A 739 -46.94 -58.71 -7.62
C THR A 739 -47.56 -58.64 -9.01
N THR A 740 -47.68 -59.79 -9.68
CA THR A 740 -48.35 -59.92 -10.99
C THR A 740 -49.77 -60.47 -10.80
N TYR A 741 -50.75 -59.84 -11.42
CA TYR A 741 -52.14 -60.30 -11.51
C TYR A 741 -52.44 -60.69 -12.96
N VAL A 742 -53.28 -61.71 -13.17
CA VAL A 742 -53.66 -62.18 -14.50
C VAL A 742 -55.13 -62.59 -14.54
N ARG A 743 -55.84 -62.23 -15.61
CA ARG A 743 -57.24 -62.59 -15.83
C ARG A 743 -57.56 -62.78 -17.31
N MET A 744 -58.48 -63.69 -17.62
CA MET A 744 -59.08 -63.79 -18.95
C MET A 744 -60.10 -62.67 -19.12
N LEU A 745 -60.04 -61.94 -20.23
CA LEU A 745 -60.85 -60.75 -20.49
C LEU A 745 -62.14 -61.08 -21.24
N ASP A 746 -62.14 -62.10 -22.10
CA ASP A 746 -63.33 -62.51 -22.86
C ASP A 746 -64.08 -63.67 -22.17
N GLY A 747 -63.89 -63.81 -20.85
CA GLY A 747 -64.44 -64.88 -20.02
C GLY A 747 -63.50 -66.08 -19.85
N ALA A 748 -63.68 -66.85 -18.78
CA ALA A 748 -62.85 -68.03 -18.48
C ALA A 748 -63.13 -69.24 -19.40
N THR A 749 -64.20 -69.20 -20.20
CA THR A 749 -64.59 -70.28 -21.12
C THR A 749 -64.87 -69.76 -22.53
N THR A 750 -64.30 -70.38 -23.56
CA THR A 750 -64.59 -70.08 -24.99
C THR A 750 -64.92 -71.36 -25.76
N ARG A 751 -65.44 -71.22 -27.00
CA ARG A 751 -65.67 -72.38 -27.89
C ARG A 751 -64.39 -72.77 -28.64
N VAL A 752 -64.28 -74.04 -29.04
CA VAL A 752 -63.24 -74.48 -30.00
C VAL A 752 -63.28 -73.61 -31.26
N GLY A 753 -62.11 -73.14 -31.71
CA GLY A 753 -61.97 -72.21 -32.83
C GLY A 753 -62.10 -70.72 -32.47
N GLN A 754 -62.45 -70.38 -31.23
CA GLN A 754 -62.53 -68.99 -30.75
C GLN A 754 -61.29 -68.62 -29.90
N GLY A 755 -60.66 -67.49 -30.22
CA GLY A 755 -59.59 -66.90 -29.41
C GLY A 755 -60.10 -66.31 -28.09
N ASN A 756 -59.18 -65.88 -27.23
CA ASN A 756 -59.48 -65.16 -25.98
C ASN A 756 -58.44 -64.08 -25.76
N ARG A 757 -58.66 -63.12 -24.88
CA ARG A 757 -57.65 -62.14 -24.46
C ARG A 757 -57.31 -62.34 -22.99
N VAL A 758 -56.03 -62.21 -22.66
CA VAL A 758 -55.55 -62.20 -21.28
C VAL A 758 -55.04 -60.81 -20.93
N GLY A 759 -55.52 -60.27 -19.81
CA GLY A 759 -55.03 -59.03 -19.21
C GLY A 759 -54.19 -59.34 -17.98
N PHE A 760 -53.13 -58.57 -17.77
CA PHE A 760 -52.30 -58.67 -16.58
C PHE A 760 -51.89 -57.30 -16.08
N SER A 761 -51.71 -57.20 -14.76
CA SER A 761 -51.18 -56.01 -14.09
C SER A 761 -50.01 -56.37 -13.20
N VAL A 762 -49.01 -55.49 -13.11
CA VAL A 762 -47.85 -55.66 -12.25
C VAL A 762 -47.68 -54.42 -11.40
N VAL A 763 -47.70 -54.61 -10.09
CA VAL A 763 -47.60 -53.54 -9.10
C VAL A 763 -46.37 -53.78 -8.23
N ARG A 764 -45.58 -52.73 -7.98
CA ARG A 764 -44.44 -52.78 -7.06
C ARG A 764 -44.93 -52.76 -5.61
N ALA A 765 -44.09 -53.20 -4.67
CA ALA A 765 -44.44 -53.26 -3.25
C ALA A 765 -44.82 -51.90 -2.63
N ASP A 766 -44.40 -50.79 -3.24
CA ASP A 766 -44.77 -49.41 -2.86
C ASP A 766 -46.13 -48.96 -3.45
N GLY A 767 -46.85 -49.85 -4.12
CA GLY A 767 -48.16 -49.57 -4.74
C GLY A 767 -48.08 -48.92 -6.12
N THR A 768 -46.89 -48.57 -6.61
CA THR A 768 -46.75 -47.93 -7.93
C THR A 768 -46.74 -48.97 -9.06
N PRO A 769 -47.19 -48.60 -10.28
CA PRO A 769 -47.17 -49.53 -11.42
C PRO A 769 -45.74 -49.88 -11.85
N ALA A 770 -45.48 -51.16 -12.14
CA ALA A 770 -44.18 -51.58 -12.65
C ALA A 770 -44.02 -51.24 -14.15
N ALA A 771 -42.84 -50.80 -14.55
CA ALA A 771 -42.45 -50.67 -15.96
C ALA A 771 -41.66 -51.91 -16.40
N GLY A 772 -41.74 -52.33 -17.67
CA GLY A 772 -40.98 -53.47 -18.18
C GLY A 772 -41.84 -54.37 -19.05
N ARG A 773 -41.53 -55.67 -19.07
CA ARG A 773 -42.21 -56.66 -19.92
C ARG A 773 -42.73 -57.85 -19.12
N VAL A 774 -43.87 -58.37 -19.54
CA VAL A 774 -44.46 -59.62 -19.03
C VAL A 774 -44.42 -60.67 -20.13
N ARG A 775 -43.84 -61.82 -19.80
CA ARG A 775 -43.84 -63.01 -20.63
C ARG A 775 -45.12 -63.81 -20.39
N VAL A 776 -45.89 -64.05 -21.44
CA VAL A 776 -47.13 -64.84 -21.38
C VAL A 776 -46.86 -66.23 -21.93
N LEU A 777 -47.23 -67.25 -21.16
CA LEU A 777 -47.16 -68.67 -21.53
C LEU A 777 -48.57 -69.27 -21.53
N VAL A 778 -48.83 -70.18 -22.47
CA VAL A 778 -50.03 -71.02 -22.48
C VAL A 778 -49.58 -72.48 -22.46
N ASP A 779 -50.04 -73.23 -21.46
CA ASP A 779 -49.63 -74.62 -21.19
C ASP A 779 -48.10 -74.78 -21.14
N GLY A 780 -47.43 -73.81 -20.50
CA GLY A 780 -45.97 -73.78 -20.36
C GLY A 780 -45.21 -73.33 -21.62
N ARG A 781 -45.87 -73.11 -22.76
CA ARG A 781 -45.21 -72.61 -23.98
C ARG A 781 -45.35 -71.10 -24.10
N ARG A 782 -44.24 -70.41 -24.37
CA ARG A 782 -44.22 -68.95 -24.55
C ARG A 782 -45.03 -68.55 -25.78
N VAL A 783 -46.01 -67.66 -25.58
CA VAL A 783 -46.84 -67.09 -26.65
C VAL A 783 -46.31 -65.73 -27.06
N ALA A 784 -46.05 -64.82 -26.11
CA ALA A 784 -45.48 -63.50 -26.40
C ALA A 784 -44.81 -62.88 -25.16
N GLU A 785 -44.07 -61.78 -25.38
CA GLU A 785 -43.66 -60.84 -24.35
C GLU A 785 -44.26 -59.47 -24.63
N VAL A 786 -44.98 -58.91 -23.65
CA VAL A 786 -45.77 -57.71 -23.83
C VAL A 786 -45.22 -56.61 -22.93
N PRO A 787 -44.94 -55.40 -23.45
CA PRO A 787 -44.55 -54.27 -22.63
C PRO A 787 -45.71 -53.81 -21.74
N LEU A 788 -45.39 -53.43 -20.51
CA LEU A 788 -46.33 -52.84 -19.57
C LEU A 788 -46.44 -51.34 -19.84
N VAL A 789 -47.66 -50.85 -19.98
CA VAL A 789 -47.99 -49.42 -19.99
C VAL A 789 -48.71 -49.11 -18.69
N LYS A 790 -48.12 -48.27 -17.84
CA LYS A 790 -48.61 -47.98 -16.47
C LYS A 790 -48.93 -49.26 -15.69
N GLY A 791 -48.03 -50.25 -15.74
CA GLY A 791 -48.18 -51.53 -15.05
C GLY A 791 -49.23 -52.47 -15.63
N LEU A 792 -49.83 -52.16 -16.78
CA LEU A 792 -50.86 -52.99 -17.41
C LEU A 792 -50.38 -53.53 -18.76
N GLY A 793 -50.82 -54.73 -19.11
CA GLY A 793 -50.67 -55.28 -20.44
C GLY A 793 -51.83 -56.21 -20.80
N THR A 794 -52.03 -56.42 -22.09
CA THR A 794 -53.06 -57.30 -22.62
C THR A 794 -52.53 -58.02 -23.86
N LEU A 795 -52.92 -59.28 -24.04
CA LEU A 795 -52.52 -60.08 -25.18
C LEU A 795 -53.72 -60.88 -25.70
N ALA A 796 -53.91 -60.86 -27.02
CA ALA A 796 -54.80 -61.80 -27.68
C ALA A 796 -54.12 -63.18 -27.78
N LEU A 797 -54.82 -64.20 -27.28
CA LEU A 797 -54.44 -65.60 -27.35
C LEU A 797 -55.07 -66.25 -28.59
N PRO A 798 -54.30 -67.04 -29.35
CA PRO A 798 -54.79 -67.69 -30.56
C PRO A 798 -55.89 -68.70 -30.23
N ALA A 799 -56.83 -68.89 -31.16
CA ALA A 799 -57.91 -69.87 -31.02
C ALA A 799 -57.39 -71.28 -30.73
N ALA A 800 -58.01 -71.94 -29.76
CA ALA A 800 -57.69 -73.33 -29.44
C ALA A 800 -58.39 -74.28 -30.41
N THR A 801 -57.65 -75.23 -30.98
CA THR A 801 -58.14 -76.21 -31.96
C THR A 801 -58.72 -77.49 -31.34
N ARG A 802 -58.68 -77.62 -30.02
CA ARG A 802 -59.22 -78.76 -29.24
C ARG A 802 -59.84 -78.26 -27.94
N ALA A 803 -60.90 -78.93 -27.49
CA ALA A 803 -61.49 -78.69 -26.19
C ALA A 803 -60.54 -79.13 -25.05
N GLY A 804 -60.60 -78.44 -23.92
CA GLY A 804 -59.77 -78.68 -22.74
C GLY A 804 -59.47 -77.41 -21.95
N THR A 805 -58.96 -77.57 -20.73
CA THR A 805 -58.50 -76.46 -19.89
C THR A 805 -57.04 -76.15 -20.18
N ARG A 806 -56.75 -74.91 -20.54
CA ARG A 806 -55.40 -74.39 -20.74
C ARG A 806 -54.97 -73.53 -19.57
N THR A 807 -53.69 -73.59 -19.20
CA THR A 807 -53.11 -72.72 -18.16
C THR A 807 -52.41 -71.54 -18.80
N VAL A 808 -52.85 -70.32 -18.49
CA VAL A 808 -52.22 -69.07 -18.96
C VAL A 808 -51.40 -68.47 -17.83
N THR A 809 -50.08 -68.39 -18.00
CA THR A 809 -49.15 -67.82 -17.02
C THR A 809 -48.60 -66.49 -17.52
N ALA A 810 -48.73 -65.44 -16.72
CA ALA A 810 -48.08 -64.14 -16.92
C ALA A 810 -46.90 -64.01 -15.96
N SER A 811 -45.67 -63.87 -16.48
CA SER A 811 -44.43 -63.75 -15.72
C SER A 811 -43.74 -62.43 -16.02
N TYR A 812 -43.76 -61.48 -15.08
CA TYR A 812 -42.99 -60.25 -15.14
C TYR A 812 -41.49 -60.52 -15.00
N ILE A 813 -40.70 -60.00 -15.95
CA ILE A 813 -39.29 -60.36 -16.13
C ILE A 813 -38.35 -59.65 -15.13
N GLY A 814 -38.81 -58.57 -14.47
CA GLY A 814 -37.98 -57.75 -13.59
C GLY A 814 -37.25 -56.60 -14.32
N GLN A 815 -36.71 -55.69 -13.52
CA GLN A 815 -35.89 -54.52 -13.90
C GLN A 815 -34.88 -54.22 -12.77
N PRO A 816 -33.83 -53.40 -12.97
CA PRO A 816 -32.84 -53.08 -11.92
C PRO A 816 -33.42 -52.60 -10.59
N THR A 817 -34.61 -51.98 -10.61
CA THR A 817 -35.31 -51.47 -9.42
C THR A 817 -36.52 -52.32 -9.03
N SER A 818 -36.77 -53.48 -9.67
CA SER A 818 -37.98 -54.28 -9.47
C SER A 818 -37.75 -55.78 -9.67
N ARG A 819 -38.06 -56.60 -8.67
CA ARG A 819 -37.92 -58.07 -8.74
C ARG A 819 -38.92 -58.71 -9.71
N PRO A 820 -38.59 -59.83 -10.37
CA PRO A 820 -39.54 -60.62 -11.16
C PRO A 820 -40.70 -61.18 -10.31
N SER A 821 -41.86 -61.44 -10.92
CA SER A 821 -43.00 -62.13 -10.30
C SER A 821 -43.87 -62.82 -11.35
N SER A 822 -44.70 -63.79 -10.97
CA SER A 822 -45.56 -64.51 -11.92
C SER A 822 -46.91 -64.94 -11.32
N ARG A 823 -47.91 -65.12 -12.20
CA ARG A 823 -49.24 -65.62 -11.83
C ARG A 823 -49.86 -66.40 -12.98
N SER A 824 -50.67 -67.42 -12.65
CA SER A 824 -51.39 -68.23 -13.63
C SER A 824 -52.91 -68.14 -13.45
N THR A 825 -53.65 -68.30 -14.55
CA THR A 825 -55.11 -68.46 -14.57
C THR A 825 -55.52 -69.53 -15.58
N ALA A 826 -56.72 -70.09 -15.42
CA ALA A 826 -57.25 -71.12 -16.30
C ALA A 826 -58.10 -70.52 -17.44
N TRP A 827 -57.98 -71.10 -18.63
CA TRP A 827 -58.80 -70.81 -19.80
C TRP A 827 -59.39 -72.12 -20.33
N VAL A 828 -60.69 -72.30 -20.15
CA VAL A 828 -61.42 -73.51 -20.57
C VAL A 828 -61.91 -73.34 -22.00
N VAL A 829 -61.69 -74.34 -22.85
CA VAL A 829 -62.20 -74.35 -24.24
C VAL A 829 -63.17 -75.52 -24.37
N ARG A 830 -64.42 -75.25 -24.75
CA ARG A 830 -65.50 -76.25 -24.89
C ARG A 830 -65.85 -76.51 -26.35
#